data_AF-A0A518DJS9-F1
#
_entry.id   AF-A0A518DJS9-F1
#
_cell.length_a   1.000
_cell.length_b   1.000
_cell.length_c   1.000
_cell.angle_alpha   90.00
_cell.angle_beta   90.00
_cell.angle_gamma   90.00
#
_symmetry.space_group_name_H-M   'P 1'
#
loop_
_entity.id
_entity.type
_entity.pdbx_description
1 polymer ?
#
loop_
_entity_poly.entity_id
_entity_poly.type
_entity_poly.pdbx_seq_one_letter_code
_entity_poly.pdbx_strand_id
1 'polypeptide(L)'
;MTRINTNVGSLVGRNNLAKANATLSQSLTRLSTGLRINTGKDDPAGLIASENLRSDITSIRKAISNTDRANQVIATADSALGQVSSLLNDIRGLVTESANSGALSDAQLAANQLQVDSSLEALNRIAQTTTFQGRRLLDGSLDFITSTSDTDFSNVGSLQIDQANLGAAGSVPVSLNVTTAATKGQLNVANIPAGGTPAVSASGSIALTVQTAAATAATGSLDVTVQTAAATPATGNVDIALLANQGAGTFTLDTTNSASFTLTALAAGNAEGAEGVGAKNIVIVDGAGEGTLYDAGTDTLTVTVDITGGNNTVADLVGVINAGTEFAATATTDGGDAILASNTGTGTLAGGRDASTEQIAVTSASGDNLSFTIAEANGNGATPTVTGDATNGYTITIDDTVATTVDDIRAAIAGIGEVSAATYGGSASYIGSLDVAPGSAATLTGGAAATTSTESIAITSATGDNISITLAEANGNGATPTLTGDATNGYVVTVDDASATTLASIASFIQTNISEVSAATYSGSASFTGATDTPPSALTLTGGAAGTTGTETISLTSATGNNISITIAEGTGVGATPTLTGDATNGYTVTVDDSAATSLSAIASFIQSNIAEISAATYSGSASYTGATDTPPGSASTLTGGTPATSGGIAAAVVFELAGSNGSEVLSFGVGTSIAQLVTGINLVKDATGVEAVANGTTLELTSTTYGSSSVVDFKVISEGTGSTPSGVFSTAAAVSSRDTGTDIIANVNGIAAKGAGNSLSINTATLDLSSTITAGFTGQIDFNITGGGALFQLGPDVVSNQQARLGIGSVNTARLGGVSGKLFELGTGNGAALATDANGAAKIVEEAIDQVTGLRGRLGAFQRTTLETNRNALNDTLVNLQDAESAIRDADFAEESAALTRAQILVQSGTSVLSIANQNPQNVLALLR
;
A
#
# COMPACT_ATOMS: atom_id res chain seq x y z
N MET A 1 -65.55 94.33 -80.02
CA MET A 1 -64.95 94.56 -78.68
C MET A 1 -63.47 94.86 -78.85
N THR A 2 -63.06 96.13 -78.86
CA THR A 2 -61.70 96.54 -79.27
C THR A 2 -61.15 97.64 -78.35
N ARG A 3 -60.82 97.28 -77.11
CA ARG A 3 -60.08 98.17 -76.19
C ARG A 3 -58.59 98.09 -76.51
N ILE A 4 -58.09 99.04 -77.31
CA ILE A 4 -56.70 99.03 -77.83
C ILE A 4 -55.66 99.03 -76.68
N ASN A 5 -55.92 99.78 -75.61
CA ASN A 5 -54.97 100.00 -74.51
C ASN A 5 -54.81 98.79 -73.54
N THR A 6 -55.49 97.67 -73.77
CA THR A 6 -55.37 96.47 -72.92
C THR A 6 -55.65 95.20 -73.73
N ASN A 7 -54.61 94.60 -74.30
CA ASN A 7 -54.73 93.41 -75.12
C ASN A 7 -54.91 92.13 -74.27
N VAL A 8 -56.16 91.79 -73.98
CA VAL A 8 -56.54 90.58 -73.24
C VAL A 8 -56.05 89.29 -73.94
N GLY A 9 -56.05 89.25 -75.27
CA GLY A 9 -55.56 88.09 -76.03
C GLY A 9 -54.06 87.84 -75.81
N SER A 10 -53.25 88.90 -75.80
CA SER A 10 -51.81 88.82 -75.48
C SER A 10 -51.56 88.49 -74.01
N LEU A 11 -52.37 89.02 -73.09
CA LEU A 11 -52.29 88.65 -71.66
C LEU A 11 -52.61 87.15 -71.44
N VAL A 12 -53.65 86.61 -72.08
CA VAL A 12 -53.98 85.17 -72.04
C VAL A 12 -52.88 84.34 -72.72
N GLY A 13 -52.38 84.76 -73.88
CA GLY A 13 -51.25 84.12 -74.57
C GLY A 13 -50.00 84.06 -73.71
N ARG A 14 -49.63 85.18 -73.06
CA ARG A 14 -48.48 85.25 -72.14
C ARG A 14 -48.67 84.37 -70.90
N ASN A 15 -49.86 84.31 -70.33
CA ASN A 15 -50.15 83.47 -69.17
C ASN A 15 -50.12 81.97 -69.54
N ASN A 16 -50.59 81.60 -70.73
CA ASN A 16 -50.49 80.23 -71.23
C ASN A 16 -49.05 79.84 -71.59
N LEU A 17 -48.29 80.76 -72.20
CA LEU A 17 -46.85 80.59 -72.45
C LEU A 17 -46.05 80.45 -71.14
N ALA A 18 -46.39 81.21 -70.10
CA ALA A 18 -45.77 81.08 -68.78
C ALA A 18 -46.07 79.71 -68.13
N LYS A 19 -47.31 79.21 -68.24
CA LYS A 19 -47.66 77.85 -67.82
C LYS A 19 -46.89 76.79 -68.61
N ALA A 20 -46.83 76.91 -69.93
CA ALA A 20 -46.10 75.96 -70.78
C ALA A 20 -44.60 75.92 -70.47
N ASN A 21 -43.97 77.09 -70.19
CA ASN A 21 -42.59 77.14 -69.73
C ASN A 21 -42.42 76.52 -68.33
N ALA A 22 -43.35 76.73 -67.40
CA ALA A 22 -43.29 76.10 -66.08
C ALA A 22 -43.38 74.56 -66.15
N THR A 23 -44.28 74.02 -66.99
CA THR A 23 -44.34 72.57 -67.25
C THR A 23 -43.07 72.07 -67.94
N LEU A 24 -42.56 72.79 -68.95
CA LEU A 24 -41.30 72.47 -69.61
C LEU A 24 -40.13 72.39 -68.61
N SER A 25 -40.01 73.37 -67.70
CA SER A 25 -38.98 73.35 -66.64
C SER A 25 -39.17 72.19 -65.65
N GLN A 26 -40.40 71.84 -65.29
CA GLN A 26 -40.69 70.72 -64.39
C GLN A 26 -40.32 69.38 -65.04
N SER A 27 -40.74 69.13 -66.28
CA SER A 27 -40.37 67.94 -67.05
C SER A 27 -38.86 67.83 -67.27
N LEU A 28 -38.17 68.94 -67.57
CA LEU A 28 -36.70 68.96 -67.67
C LEU A 28 -36.02 68.63 -66.34
N THR A 29 -36.55 69.12 -65.21
CA THR A 29 -35.99 68.84 -63.88
C THR A 29 -36.17 67.36 -63.52
N ARG A 30 -37.36 66.79 -63.76
CA ARG A 30 -37.64 65.38 -63.51
C ARG A 30 -36.80 64.46 -64.40
N LEU A 31 -36.75 64.72 -65.70
CA LEU A 31 -35.95 63.93 -66.65
C LEU A 31 -34.43 64.05 -66.38
N SER A 32 -33.96 65.21 -65.89
CA SER A 32 -32.56 65.43 -65.53
C SER A 32 -32.16 64.86 -64.16
N THR A 33 -33.12 64.52 -63.31
CA THR A 33 -32.87 63.93 -61.98
C THR A 33 -33.19 62.44 -61.91
N GLY A 34 -34.01 61.94 -62.85
CA GLY A 34 -34.64 60.62 -62.79
C GLY A 34 -35.84 60.56 -61.83
N LEU A 35 -36.15 61.66 -61.12
CA LEU A 35 -37.12 61.67 -60.03
C LEU A 35 -38.41 62.39 -60.42
N ARG A 36 -39.56 61.78 -60.16
CA ARG A 36 -40.89 62.38 -60.24
C ARG A 36 -41.11 63.42 -59.14
N ILE A 37 -40.60 63.14 -57.93
CA ILE A 37 -40.71 63.98 -56.74
C ILE A 37 -39.35 64.62 -56.44
N ASN A 38 -39.23 65.91 -56.73
CA ASN A 38 -37.99 66.69 -56.51
C ASN A 38 -38.12 67.66 -55.33
N THR A 39 -39.33 68.18 -55.09
CA THR A 39 -39.62 69.12 -54.00
C THR A 39 -40.89 68.73 -53.28
N GLY A 40 -41.05 69.16 -52.01
CA GLY A 40 -42.29 68.95 -51.25
C GLY A 40 -43.53 69.67 -51.80
N LYS A 41 -43.40 70.37 -52.93
CA LYS A 41 -44.52 70.92 -53.71
C LYS A 41 -45.02 69.94 -54.77
N ASP A 42 -44.18 69.04 -55.29
CA ASP A 42 -44.55 68.09 -56.33
C ASP A 42 -45.50 67.02 -55.78
N ASP A 43 -45.17 66.44 -54.64
CA ASP A 43 -46.04 65.62 -53.80
C ASP A 43 -45.52 65.67 -52.33
N PRO A 44 -46.24 66.34 -51.40
CA PRO A 44 -45.83 66.39 -50.00
C PRO A 44 -45.87 65.03 -49.31
N ALA A 45 -46.83 64.15 -49.67
CA ALA A 45 -47.04 62.87 -49.02
C ALA A 45 -46.06 61.82 -49.54
N GLY A 46 -45.89 61.75 -50.87
CA GLY A 46 -44.87 60.92 -51.51
C GLY A 46 -43.44 61.30 -51.11
N LEU A 47 -43.16 62.58 -50.86
CA LEU A 47 -41.85 62.98 -50.30
C LEU A 47 -41.63 62.45 -48.87
N ILE A 48 -42.63 62.57 -47.99
CA ILE A 48 -42.53 62.01 -46.63
C ILE A 48 -42.36 60.49 -46.66
N ALA A 49 -43.12 59.79 -47.51
CA ALA A 49 -43.02 58.35 -47.67
C ALA A 49 -41.65 57.92 -48.21
N SER A 50 -41.13 58.58 -49.25
CA SER A 50 -39.84 58.23 -49.86
C SER A 50 -38.64 58.57 -48.96
N GLU A 51 -38.64 59.68 -48.22
CA GLU A 51 -37.54 59.94 -47.26
C GLU A 51 -37.60 59.02 -46.02
N ASN A 52 -38.78 58.55 -45.60
CA ASN A 52 -38.90 57.46 -44.60
C ASN A 52 -38.29 56.16 -45.14
N LEU A 53 -38.74 55.68 -46.32
CA LEU A 53 -38.19 54.46 -46.95
C LEU A 53 -36.68 54.56 -47.14
N ARG A 54 -36.17 55.73 -47.51
CA ARG A 54 -34.73 56.00 -47.67
C ARG A 54 -33.96 55.99 -46.36
N SER A 55 -34.57 56.40 -45.25
CA SER A 55 -34.03 56.20 -43.90
C SER A 55 -33.93 54.70 -43.60
N ASP A 56 -35.00 53.94 -43.82
CA ASP A 56 -35.07 52.50 -43.54
C ASP A 56 -34.05 51.71 -44.40
N ILE A 57 -33.97 52.01 -45.70
CA ILE A 57 -32.95 51.52 -46.65
C ILE A 57 -31.53 51.83 -46.13
N THR A 58 -31.30 53.03 -45.59
CA THR A 58 -29.98 53.41 -45.06
C THR A 58 -29.64 52.61 -43.80
N SER A 59 -30.58 52.45 -42.89
CA SER A 59 -30.41 51.68 -41.65
C SER A 59 -30.24 50.18 -41.93
N ILE A 60 -30.99 49.60 -42.86
CA ILE A 60 -30.86 48.19 -43.26
C ILE A 60 -29.53 47.94 -43.97
N ARG A 61 -29.06 48.85 -44.83
CA ARG A 61 -27.69 48.76 -45.40
C ARG A 61 -26.60 48.79 -44.32
N LYS A 62 -26.81 49.47 -43.18
CA LYS A 62 -25.92 49.39 -42.02
C LYS A 62 -26.08 48.08 -41.25
N ALA A 63 -27.30 47.56 -41.08
CA ALA A 63 -27.56 46.28 -40.44
C ALA A 63 -26.91 45.09 -41.20
N ILE A 64 -26.99 45.09 -42.54
CA ILE A 64 -26.30 44.13 -43.40
C ILE A 64 -24.78 44.25 -43.20
N SER A 65 -24.22 45.47 -43.32
CA SER A 65 -22.78 45.69 -43.14
C SER A 65 -22.26 45.34 -41.73
N ASN A 66 -23.09 45.51 -40.68
CA ASN A 66 -22.77 45.04 -39.34
C ASN A 66 -22.78 43.51 -39.26
N THR A 67 -23.74 42.86 -39.91
CA THR A 67 -23.85 41.39 -39.98
C THR A 67 -22.67 40.78 -40.76
N ASP A 68 -22.23 41.41 -41.86
CA ASP A 68 -21.02 41.02 -42.59
C ASP A 68 -19.75 41.16 -41.73
N ARG A 69 -19.66 42.22 -40.92
CA ARG A 69 -18.56 42.41 -39.96
C ARG A 69 -18.63 41.43 -38.78
N ALA A 70 -19.82 41.04 -38.34
CA ALA A 70 -19.99 39.96 -37.37
C ALA A 70 -19.49 38.63 -37.96
N ASN A 71 -19.89 38.28 -39.19
CA ASN A 71 -19.38 37.11 -39.91
C ASN A 71 -17.85 37.10 -39.98
N GLN A 72 -17.21 38.24 -40.29
CA GLN A 72 -15.75 38.36 -40.32
C GLN A 72 -15.08 38.17 -38.95
N VAL A 73 -15.66 38.73 -37.87
CA VAL A 73 -15.16 38.51 -36.50
C VAL A 73 -15.25 37.04 -36.10
N ILE A 74 -16.41 36.40 -36.34
CA ILE A 74 -16.65 35.00 -35.98
C ILE A 74 -15.77 34.05 -36.79
N ALA A 75 -15.61 34.28 -38.10
CA ALA A 75 -14.72 33.48 -38.95
C ALA A 75 -13.23 33.65 -38.58
N THR A 76 -12.82 34.85 -38.13
CA THR A 76 -11.46 35.08 -37.62
C THR A 76 -11.23 34.30 -36.32
N ALA A 77 -12.23 34.27 -35.42
CA ALA A 77 -12.18 33.51 -34.18
C ALA A 77 -12.14 31.99 -34.45
N ASP A 78 -13.04 31.42 -35.26
CA ASP A 78 -13.04 29.97 -35.58
C ASP A 78 -11.74 29.54 -36.27
N SER A 79 -11.18 30.37 -37.16
CA SER A 79 -9.90 30.08 -37.82
C SER A 79 -8.74 29.94 -36.82
N ALA A 80 -8.70 30.79 -35.79
CA ALA A 80 -7.71 30.71 -34.72
C ALA A 80 -8.01 29.57 -33.72
N LEU A 81 -9.29 29.30 -33.43
CA LEU A 81 -9.70 28.13 -32.66
C LEU A 81 -9.38 26.80 -33.38
N GLY A 82 -9.34 26.80 -34.72
CA GLY A 82 -8.83 25.70 -35.52
C GLY A 82 -7.35 25.40 -35.23
N GLN A 83 -6.52 26.44 -35.12
CA GLN A 83 -5.10 26.30 -34.75
C GLN A 83 -4.92 25.82 -33.30
N VAL A 84 -5.74 26.34 -32.37
CA VAL A 84 -5.83 25.86 -30.98
C VAL A 84 -6.19 24.37 -30.95
N SER A 85 -7.19 23.96 -31.73
CA SER A 85 -7.63 22.58 -31.84
C SER A 85 -6.54 21.66 -32.42
N SER A 86 -5.75 22.12 -33.38
CA SER A 86 -4.55 21.38 -33.84
C SER A 86 -3.52 21.21 -32.72
N LEU A 87 -3.11 22.28 -32.05
CA LEU A 87 -2.11 22.22 -30.97
C LEU A 87 -2.56 21.34 -29.80
N LEU A 88 -3.85 21.30 -29.47
CA LEU A 88 -4.40 20.38 -28.47
C LEU A 88 -4.32 18.91 -28.92
N ASN A 89 -4.51 18.62 -30.20
CA ASN A 89 -4.31 17.28 -30.75
C ASN A 89 -2.82 16.89 -30.79
N ASP A 90 -1.93 17.83 -31.08
CA ASP A 90 -0.48 17.61 -31.05
C ASP A 90 -0.02 17.29 -29.61
N ILE A 91 -0.49 18.06 -28.61
CA ILE A 91 -0.28 17.76 -27.19
C ILE A 91 -0.85 16.38 -26.82
N ARG A 92 -2.09 16.06 -27.23
CA ARG A 92 -2.70 14.73 -26.97
C ARG A 92 -1.86 13.59 -27.56
N GLY A 93 -1.29 13.79 -28.75
CA GLY A 93 -0.32 12.88 -29.36
C GLY A 93 0.91 12.68 -28.49
N LEU A 94 1.54 13.77 -28.05
CA LEU A 94 2.71 13.75 -27.17
C LEU A 94 2.43 13.11 -25.80
N VAL A 95 1.26 13.30 -25.20
CA VAL A 95 0.84 12.60 -23.97
C VAL A 95 0.72 11.10 -24.24
N THR A 96 0.05 10.71 -25.33
CA THR A 96 -0.19 9.30 -25.69
C THR A 96 1.12 8.57 -26.01
N GLU A 97 2.04 9.23 -26.71
CA GLU A 97 3.38 8.71 -26.97
C GLU A 97 4.18 8.56 -25.66
N SER A 98 4.12 9.58 -24.79
CA SER A 98 4.87 9.63 -23.53
C SER A 98 4.40 8.62 -22.47
N ALA A 99 3.17 8.11 -22.59
CA ALA A 99 2.70 6.97 -21.80
C ALA A 99 3.44 5.66 -22.10
N ASN A 100 4.20 5.57 -23.21
CA ASN A 100 4.98 4.39 -23.59
C ASN A 100 6.34 4.31 -22.87
N SER A 101 6.30 4.25 -21.54
CA SER A 101 7.47 4.20 -20.65
C SER A 101 8.40 3.00 -20.89
N GLY A 102 7.91 1.93 -21.53
CA GLY A 102 8.72 0.78 -21.91
C GLY A 102 9.57 0.96 -23.18
N ALA A 103 9.36 2.03 -23.95
CA ALA A 103 10.05 2.28 -25.22
C ALA A 103 10.73 3.66 -25.33
N LEU A 104 10.41 4.59 -24.41
CA LEU A 104 11.03 5.92 -24.33
C LEU A 104 12.06 5.97 -23.20
N SER A 105 13.19 6.62 -23.46
CA SER A 105 14.12 7.05 -22.40
C SER A 105 13.70 8.38 -21.78
N ASP A 106 14.14 8.66 -20.56
CA ASP A 106 13.87 9.92 -19.85
C ASP A 106 14.27 11.17 -20.67
N ALA A 107 15.31 11.06 -21.48
CA ALA A 107 15.75 12.13 -22.39
C ALA A 107 14.77 12.40 -23.54
N GLN A 108 14.08 11.37 -24.03
CA GLN A 108 12.99 11.52 -25.02
C GLN A 108 11.72 12.04 -24.35
N LEU A 109 11.40 11.55 -23.15
CA LEU A 109 10.26 12.02 -22.36
C LEU A 109 10.39 13.52 -22.02
N ALA A 110 11.59 13.97 -21.63
CA ALA A 110 11.90 15.39 -21.43
C ALA A 110 11.84 16.21 -22.73
N ALA A 111 12.18 15.62 -23.88
CA ALA A 111 12.02 16.28 -25.18
C ALA A 111 10.55 16.41 -25.61
N ASN A 112 9.71 15.42 -25.29
CA ASN A 112 8.26 15.48 -25.50
C ASN A 112 7.61 16.52 -24.59
N GLN A 113 8.03 16.58 -23.31
CA GLN A 113 7.61 17.62 -22.37
C GLN A 113 7.96 19.03 -22.89
N LEU A 114 9.16 19.24 -23.44
CA LEU A 114 9.55 20.53 -24.03
C LEU A 114 8.70 20.91 -25.26
N GLN A 115 8.23 19.93 -26.04
CA GLN A 115 7.28 20.17 -27.13
C GLN A 115 5.87 20.52 -26.61
N VAL A 116 5.42 19.91 -25.51
CA VAL A 116 4.20 20.31 -24.82
C VAL A 116 4.32 21.74 -24.29
N ASP A 117 5.39 22.09 -23.58
CA ASP A 117 5.64 23.46 -23.09
C ASP A 117 5.58 24.50 -24.22
N SER A 118 6.26 24.24 -25.34
CA SER A 118 6.25 25.10 -26.54
C SER A 118 4.84 25.23 -27.17
N SER A 119 4.04 24.16 -27.10
CA SER A 119 2.65 24.14 -27.57
C SER A 119 1.73 24.92 -26.63
N LEU A 120 1.93 24.84 -25.31
CA LEU A 120 1.25 25.65 -24.29
C LEU A 120 1.57 27.15 -24.46
N GLU A 121 2.83 27.50 -24.74
CA GLU A 121 3.20 28.87 -25.12
C GLU A 121 2.54 29.31 -26.43
N ALA A 122 2.46 28.43 -27.44
CA ALA A 122 1.81 28.73 -28.72
C ALA A 122 0.31 29.00 -28.56
N LEU A 123 -0.39 28.19 -27.76
CA LEU A 123 -1.79 28.40 -27.38
C LEU A 123 -1.99 29.76 -26.70
N ASN A 124 -1.17 30.07 -25.70
CA ASN A 124 -1.23 31.35 -24.99
C ASN A 124 -0.94 32.56 -25.90
N ARG A 125 0.00 32.41 -26.84
CA ARG A 125 0.28 33.41 -27.88
C ARG A 125 -0.90 33.61 -28.82
N ILE A 126 -1.57 32.54 -29.27
CA ILE A 126 -2.77 32.65 -30.14
C ILE A 126 -3.90 33.38 -29.39
N ALA A 127 -4.18 33.02 -28.15
CA ALA A 127 -5.19 33.69 -27.31
C ALA A 127 -4.96 35.20 -27.20
N GLN A 128 -3.70 35.61 -26.96
CA GLN A 128 -3.33 37.02 -26.73
C GLN A 128 -3.12 37.85 -28.01
N THR A 129 -2.87 37.22 -29.17
CA THR A 129 -2.56 37.93 -30.43
C THR A 129 -3.68 37.89 -31.47
N THR A 130 -4.64 36.95 -31.36
CA THR A 130 -5.81 36.90 -32.26
C THR A 130 -6.66 38.15 -32.09
N THR A 131 -6.64 39.03 -33.10
CA THR A 131 -7.34 40.31 -33.09
C THR A 131 -8.09 40.55 -34.41
N PHE A 132 -9.19 41.29 -34.34
CA PHE A 132 -9.87 41.88 -35.49
C PHE A 132 -9.97 43.39 -35.28
N GLN A 133 -9.43 44.18 -36.21
CA GLN A 133 -9.39 45.65 -36.12
C GLN A 133 -8.85 46.18 -34.78
N GLY A 134 -7.83 45.51 -34.21
CA GLY A 134 -7.20 45.87 -32.93
C GLY A 134 -7.93 45.40 -31.67
N ARG A 135 -9.12 44.78 -31.79
CA ARG A 135 -9.83 44.15 -30.67
C ARG A 135 -9.43 42.68 -30.57
N ARG A 136 -9.01 42.21 -29.39
CA ARG A 136 -8.73 40.79 -29.12
C ARG A 136 -10.03 39.97 -29.15
N LEU A 137 -9.92 38.71 -29.57
CA LEU A 137 -11.07 37.83 -29.73
C LEU A 137 -11.10 36.65 -28.75
N LEU A 138 -9.93 36.11 -28.39
CA LEU A 138 -9.79 34.82 -27.69
C LEU A 138 -9.05 34.93 -26.34
N ASP A 139 -8.95 36.14 -25.79
CA ASP A 139 -8.37 36.42 -24.48
C ASP A 139 -9.40 36.38 -23.32
N GLY A 140 -10.69 36.29 -23.65
CA GLY A 140 -11.82 36.37 -22.70
C GLY A 140 -12.42 37.77 -22.56
N SER A 141 -11.90 38.80 -23.23
CA SER A 141 -12.48 40.15 -23.21
C SER A 141 -13.85 40.27 -23.91
N LEU A 142 -14.28 39.19 -24.58
CA LEU A 142 -15.58 39.03 -25.24
C LEU A 142 -16.46 37.94 -24.58
N ASP A 143 -16.05 37.43 -23.42
CA ASP A 143 -16.85 36.55 -22.58
C ASP A 143 -17.86 37.37 -21.75
N PHE A 144 -18.82 36.72 -21.10
CA PHE A 144 -19.75 37.39 -20.19
C PHE A 144 -19.13 37.63 -18.81
N ILE A 145 -19.49 38.76 -18.21
CA ILE A 145 -19.04 39.13 -16.87
C ILE A 145 -20.10 38.70 -15.87
N THR A 146 -19.74 37.82 -14.94
CA THR A 146 -20.56 37.45 -13.79
C THR A 146 -20.11 38.20 -12.53
N SER A 147 -21.07 38.45 -11.65
CA SER A 147 -20.82 38.89 -10.27
C SER A 147 -21.75 38.13 -9.33
N THR A 148 -21.23 37.70 -8.19
CA THR A 148 -22.03 37.09 -7.13
C THR A 148 -21.53 37.58 -5.76
N SER A 149 -22.41 37.50 -4.77
CA SER A 149 -22.08 37.58 -3.34
C SER A 149 -22.51 36.31 -2.58
N ASP A 150 -22.88 35.26 -3.33
CA ASP A 150 -23.29 33.95 -2.82
C ASP A 150 -22.06 33.09 -2.55
N THR A 151 -22.02 32.47 -1.38
CA THR A 151 -20.96 31.52 -1.02
C THR A 151 -21.08 30.22 -1.81
N ASP A 152 -22.29 29.80 -2.15
CA ASP A 152 -22.53 28.50 -2.76
C ASP A 152 -22.12 28.45 -4.24
N PHE A 153 -21.79 29.60 -4.83
CA PHE A 153 -21.13 29.69 -6.13
C PHE A 153 -19.74 29.01 -6.15
N SER A 154 -19.12 28.73 -4.99
CA SER A 154 -17.94 27.85 -4.94
C SER A 154 -18.21 26.41 -5.39
N ASN A 155 -19.48 26.01 -5.50
CA ASN A 155 -19.89 24.71 -6.04
C ASN A 155 -20.05 24.73 -7.58
N VAL A 156 -19.71 25.83 -8.25
CA VAL A 156 -19.66 25.93 -9.71
C VAL A 156 -18.24 25.61 -10.19
N GLY A 157 -17.99 24.33 -10.51
CA GLY A 157 -16.69 23.86 -11.00
C GLY A 157 -16.36 24.34 -12.43
N SER A 158 -17.39 24.51 -13.27
CA SER A 158 -17.26 25.21 -14.55
C SER A 158 -18.51 26.04 -14.85
N LEU A 159 -18.33 27.17 -15.55
CA LEU A 159 -19.42 28.02 -16.02
C LEU A 159 -19.07 28.55 -17.41
N GLN A 160 -19.95 28.36 -18.39
CA GLN A 160 -19.83 28.90 -19.74
C GLN A 160 -21.16 29.54 -20.13
N ILE A 161 -21.17 30.87 -20.27
CA ILE A 161 -22.35 31.61 -20.72
C ILE A 161 -22.21 31.80 -22.23
N ASP A 162 -23.08 31.15 -22.97
CA ASP A 162 -22.97 31.02 -24.41
C ASP A 162 -23.70 32.16 -25.13
N GLN A 163 -24.82 32.62 -24.57
CA GLN A 163 -25.60 33.80 -24.99
C GLN A 163 -26.42 34.33 -23.81
N ALA A 164 -26.52 35.65 -23.64
CA ALA A 164 -27.39 36.26 -22.63
C ALA A 164 -27.97 37.60 -23.09
N ASN A 165 -29.29 37.76 -22.96
CA ASN A 165 -30.01 38.99 -23.29
C ASN A 165 -30.16 39.89 -22.05
N LEU A 166 -29.22 40.83 -21.88
CA LEU A 166 -29.18 41.77 -20.75
C LEU A 166 -30.32 42.81 -20.73
N GLY A 167 -31.18 42.83 -21.76
CA GLY A 167 -32.33 43.73 -21.86
C GLY A 167 -31.97 45.21 -21.71
N ALA A 168 -32.91 45.98 -21.16
CA ALA A 168 -32.70 47.38 -20.78
C ALA A 168 -32.08 47.56 -19.38
N ALA A 169 -32.09 46.50 -18.55
CA ALA A 169 -31.55 46.52 -17.19
C ALA A 169 -30.01 46.38 -17.15
N GLY A 170 -29.37 46.01 -18.25
CA GLY A 170 -27.93 45.80 -18.35
C GLY A 170 -27.42 44.55 -17.63
N SER A 171 -28.30 43.77 -17.00
CA SER A 171 -27.95 42.54 -16.29
C SER A 171 -29.08 41.51 -16.32
N VAL A 172 -28.72 40.24 -16.11
CA VAL A 172 -29.64 39.11 -15.94
C VAL A 172 -29.32 38.42 -14.61
N PRO A 173 -30.26 38.34 -13.65
CA PRO A 173 -30.14 37.43 -12.52
C PRO A 173 -30.29 35.99 -13.01
N VAL A 174 -29.43 35.11 -12.51
CA VAL A 174 -29.44 33.67 -12.77
C VAL A 174 -29.49 32.96 -11.43
N SER A 175 -30.60 32.27 -11.19
CA SER A 175 -30.83 31.43 -10.03
C SER A 175 -30.81 29.98 -10.46
N LEU A 176 -29.79 29.23 -10.02
CA LEU A 176 -29.51 27.85 -10.39
C LEU A 176 -29.82 26.96 -9.18
N ASN A 177 -30.99 26.31 -9.19
CA ASN A 177 -31.46 25.45 -8.11
C ASN A 177 -31.27 23.98 -8.47
N VAL A 178 -30.29 23.33 -7.84
CA VAL A 178 -30.02 21.88 -7.93
C VAL A 178 -30.94 21.14 -6.97
N THR A 179 -32.00 20.55 -7.51
CA THR A 179 -33.01 19.79 -6.74
C THR A 179 -32.59 18.34 -6.47
N THR A 180 -31.70 17.79 -7.29
CA THR A 180 -31.09 16.46 -7.10
C THR A 180 -29.66 16.46 -7.63
N ALA A 181 -28.69 16.14 -6.79
CA ALA A 181 -27.31 15.94 -7.22
C ALA A 181 -27.19 14.70 -8.13
N ALA A 182 -26.20 14.68 -9.02
CA ALA A 182 -25.91 13.46 -9.78
C ALA A 182 -25.31 12.39 -8.86
N THR A 183 -25.61 11.12 -9.15
CA THR A 183 -25.00 9.97 -8.47
C THR A 183 -24.07 9.21 -9.42
N LYS A 184 -23.18 8.44 -8.81
CA LYS A 184 -22.44 7.37 -9.48
C LYS A 184 -23.34 6.11 -9.50
N GLY A 185 -23.08 5.19 -10.42
CA GLY A 185 -23.59 3.83 -10.26
C GLY A 185 -22.83 3.17 -9.10
N GLN A 186 -23.52 2.53 -8.17
CA GLN A 186 -22.94 1.92 -6.98
C GLN A 186 -23.56 0.55 -6.66
N LEU A 187 -22.71 -0.45 -6.47
CA LEU A 187 -23.09 -1.78 -6.02
C LEU A 187 -22.25 -2.21 -4.82
N ASN A 188 -22.93 -2.53 -3.73
CA ASN A 188 -22.33 -2.92 -2.46
C ASN A 188 -22.42 -4.44 -2.26
N VAL A 189 -21.33 -5.16 -2.55
CA VAL A 189 -21.24 -6.60 -2.32
C VAL A 189 -20.89 -6.85 -0.85
N ALA A 190 -21.92 -7.05 -0.04
CA ALA A 190 -21.82 -7.23 1.41
C ALA A 190 -21.34 -8.64 1.81
N ASN A 191 -21.07 -8.82 3.12
CA ASN A 191 -20.76 -10.10 3.77
C ASN A 191 -19.50 -10.82 3.28
N ILE A 192 -18.61 -10.13 2.56
CA ILE A 192 -17.28 -10.65 2.23
C ILE A 192 -16.49 -10.76 3.55
N PRO A 193 -15.97 -11.95 3.91
CA PRO A 193 -15.23 -12.09 5.15
C PRO A 193 -14.04 -11.15 5.15
N ALA A 194 -13.91 -10.36 6.21
CA ALA A 194 -12.79 -9.46 6.38
C ALA A 194 -11.49 -10.27 6.22
N GLY A 195 -10.49 -9.69 5.56
CA GLY A 195 -9.15 -10.24 5.65
C GLY A 195 -8.69 -10.11 7.09
N GLY A 196 -8.68 -11.20 7.85
CA GLY A 196 -7.80 -11.29 9.00
C GLY A 196 -6.41 -10.89 8.53
N THR A 197 -5.91 -9.76 9.03
CA THR A 197 -4.53 -9.34 8.77
C THR A 197 -3.62 -10.51 9.08
N PRO A 198 -2.65 -10.86 8.21
CA PRO A 198 -1.72 -11.94 8.51
C PRO A 198 -1.17 -11.72 9.91
N ALA A 199 -1.45 -12.67 10.81
CA ALA A 199 -0.87 -12.66 12.13
C ALA A 199 0.61 -13.01 11.97
N VAL A 200 1.41 -11.98 11.67
CA VAL A 200 2.87 -12.08 11.55
C VAL A 200 3.42 -12.33 12.96
N SER A 201 3.27 -13.58 13.38
CA SER A 201 3.92 -14.14 14.56
C SER A 201 5.40 -14.30 14.21
N ALA A 202 6.11 -13.17 14.20
CA ALA A 202 7.55 -13.10 14.01
C ALA A 202 8.30 -13.61 15.26
N SER A 203 7.96 -14.82 15.70
CA SER A 203 8.77 -15.66 16.58
C SER A 203 9.47 -16.78 15.81
N GLY A 204 9.47 -16.72 14.47
CA GLY A 204 10.24 -17.59 13.59
C GLY A 204 11.62 -16.99 13.34
N SER A 205 12.65 -17.54 13.97
CA SER A 205 14.04 -17.15 13.70
C SER A 205 14.46 -17.59 12.29
N ILE A 206 14.97 -16.64 11.49
CA ILE A 206 15.56 -16.93 10.18
C ILE A 206 17.01 -17.39 10.40
N ALA A 207 17.20 -18.70 10.59
CA ALA A 207 18.51 -19.31 10.77
C ALA A 207 19.31 -19.32 9.46
N LEU A 208 20.04 -18.23 9.18
CA LEU A 208 20.87 -18.08 7.99
C LEU A 208 22.24 -18.77 8.15
N THR A 209 22.27 -20.10 8.01
CA THR A 209 23.48 -20.91 8.17
C THR A 209 24.50 -20.68 7.04
N VAL A 210 25.41 -19.71 7.23
CA VAL A 210 26.54 -19.48 6.31
C VAL A 210 27.63 -20.53 6.55
N GLN A 211 27.61 -21.60 5.76
CA GLN A 211 28.62 -22.67 5.83
C GLN A 211 29.93 -22.27 5.12
N THR A 212 30.79 -21.50 5.78
CA THR A 212 32.18 -21.34 5.34
C THR A 212 33.01 -22.57 5.72
N ALA A 213 33.37 -23.39 4.72
CA ALA A 213 34.46 -24.35 4.88
C ALA A 213 35.77 -23.61 5.22
N ALA A 214 36.63 -24.22 6.04
CA ALA A 214 37.80 -23.56 6.61
C ALA A 214 38.78 -23.02 5.53
N ALA A 215 38.74 -21.71 5.30
CA ALA A 215 39.59 -21.00 4.34
C ALA A 215 39.99 -19.62 4.86
N THR A 216 41.26 -19.29 4.68
CA THR A 216 41.93 -18.08 5.19
C THR A 216 41.32 -16.77 4.68
N ALA A 217 40.98 -15.87 5.62
CA ALA A 217 40.86 -14.42 5.47
C ALA A 217 40.46 -13.87 4.07
N ALA A 218 39.16 -13.88 3.78
CA ALA A 218 38.56 -13.12 2.69
C ALA A 218 37.52 -12.14 3.23
N THR A 219 37.74 -10.83 3.09
CA THR A 219 36.78 -9.79 3.47
C THR A 219 35.70 -9.66 2.40
N GLY A 220 34.48 -10.11 2.70
CA GLY A 220 33.29 -9.89 1.88
C GLY A 220 32.14 -9.36 2.74
N SER A 221 31.44 -8.34 2.26
CA SER A 221 30.17 -7.89 2.87
C SER A 221 29.03 -8.84 2.47
N LEU A 222 28.08 -9.02 3.37
CA LEU A 222 26.79 -9.65 3.08
C LEU A 222 25.69 -8.64 3.41
N ASP A 223 25.29 -7.86 2.41
CA ASP A 223 24.30 -6.80 2.58
C ASP A 223 22.89 -7.41 2.70
N VAL A 224 22.37 -7.51 3.93
CA VAL A 224 21.02 -8.05 4.21
C VAL A 224 20.00 -6.92 4.37
N THR A 225 19.45 -6.44 3.25
CA THR A 225 18.44 -5.37 3.25
C THR A 225 17.07 -5.89 3.68
N VAL A 226 16.70 -5.67 4.95
CA VAL A 226 15.35 -5.95 5.46
C VAL A 226 14.40 -4.79 5.10
N GLN A 227 13.72 -4.88 3.96
CA GLN A 227 12.80 -3.84 3.51
C GLN A 227 11.38 -4.03 4.07
N THR A 228 11.07 -3.36 5.18
CA THR A 228 9.73 -3.38 5.79
C THR A 228 8.73 -2.52 5.01
N ALA A 229 7.78 -3.16 4.30
CA ALA A 229 6.76 -2.49 3.51
C ALA A 229 5.54 -2.03 4.35
N ALA A 230 5.73 -1.09 5.28
CA ALA A 230 4.66 -0.49 6.08
C ALA A 230 4.89 1.01 6.33
N ALA A 231 3.86 1.83 6.10
CA ALA A 231 3.93 3.30 6.19
C ALA A 231 3.62 3.88 7.60
N THR A 232 3.75 3.07 8.65
CA THR A 232 3.56 3.46 10.05
C THR A 232 4.47 2.62 10.95
N PRO A 233 5.16 3.21 11.95
CA PRO A 233 6.09 2.48 12.80
C PRO A 233 5.34 1.60 13.80
N ALA A 234 5.45 0.28 13.64
CA ALA A 234 5.08 -0.68 14.67
C ALA A 234 6.24 -0.79 15.68
N THR A 235 5.96 -0.61 16.96
CA THR A 235 6.94 -0.70 18.05
C THR A 235 7.22 -2.16 18.42
N GLY A 236 7.82 -2.91 17.50
CA GLY A 236 8.26 -4.30 17.71
C GLY A 236 9.72 -4.46 17.34
N ASN A 237 10.54 -4.90 18.29
CA ASN A 237 11.96 -5.15 18.06
C ASN A 237 12.18 -6.35 17.15
N VAL A 238 13.28 -6.34 16.39
CA VAL A 238 13.77 -7.49 15.62
C VAL A 238 15.04 -7.99 16.33
N ASP A 239 14.89 -9.02 17.15
CA ASP A 239 16.02 -9.58 17.91
C ASP A 239 16.91 -10.44 16.99
N ILE A 240 18.03 -9.87 16.54
CA ILE A 240 19.03 -10.56 15.71
C ILE A 240 20.08 -11.21 16.61
N ALA A 241 19.82 -12.45 17.04
CA ALA A 241 20.75 -13.23 17.85
C ALA A 241 21.89 -13.84 16.99
N LEU A 242 23.00 -13.13 16.83
CA LEU A 242 24.25 -13.70 16.32
C LEU A 242 24.93 -14.54 17.39
N LEU A 243 24.97 -15.87 17.21
CA LEU A 243 25.81 -16.74 18.03
C LEU A 243 27.28 -16.55 17.63
N ALA A 244 28.03 -15.78 18.43
CA ALA A 244 29.45 -15.58 18.22
C ALA A 244 30.22 -16.89 18.47
N ASN A 245 30.87 -17.41 17.43
CA ASN A 245 31.96 -18.38 17.58
C ASN A 245 33.29 -17.63 17.73
N GLN A 246 34.23 -18.17 18.50
CA GLN A 246 35.37 -17.45 19.05
C GLN A 246 36.30 -16.86 17.97
N GLY A 247 36.22 -15.55 17.77
CA GLY A 247 37.09 -14.78 16.88
C GLY A 247 36.84 -13.27 17.03
N ALA A 248 37.91 -12.48 17.15
CA ALA A 248 37.79 -11.05 17.42
C ALA A 248 37.23 -10.28 16.20
N GLY A 249 35.95 -9.92 16.25
CA GLY A 249 35.28 -9.03 15.30
C GLY A 249 34.47 -7.97 16.04
N THR A 250 34.61 -6.70 15.63
CA THR A 250 33.87 -5.59 16.22
C THR A 250 32.42 -5.57 15.73
N PHE A 251 31.47 -5.70 16.65
CA PHE A 251 30.05 -5.48 16.38
C PHE A 251 29.74 -3.98 16.47
N THR A 252 29.23 -3.40 15.39
CA THR A 252 28.82 -1.98 15.33
C THR A 252 27.32 -1.92 15.12
N LEU A 253 26.58 -1.40 16.10
CA LEU A 253 25.15 -1.14 15.98
C LEU A 253 24.95 0.30 15.44
N ASP A 254 24.73 0.43 14.14
CA ASP A 254 24.36 1.73 13.55
C ASP A 254 22.87 2.00 13.76
N THR A 255 22.54 2.63 14.89
CA THR A 255 21.30 3.38 15.06
C THR A 255 21.58 4.89 15.07
N THR A 256 22.34 5.36 14.07
CA THR A 256 22.67 6.77 13.78
C THR A 256 23.50 7.55 14.81
N ASN A 257 23.90 6.94 15.93
CA ASN A 257 24.89 7.51 16.85
C ASN A 257 25.72 6.41 17.53
N SER A 258 27.04 6.57 17.55
CA SER A 258 27.98 5.56 18.07
C SER A 258 28.57 5.98 19.42
N ALA A 259 27.83 5.71 20.49
CA ALA A 259 28.33 5.84 21.85
C ALA A 259 29.38 4.75 22.16
N SER A 260 30.55 5.12 22.69
CA SER A 260 31.51 4.15 23.26
C SER A 260 31.88 4.48 24.69
N PHE A 261 32.00 3.44 25.53
CA PHE A 261 32.08 3.53 26.98
C PHE A 261 33.28 2.71 27.49
N THR A 262 34.04 3.24 28.44
CA THR A 262 35.23 2.59 29.03
C THR A 262 35.11 2.63 30.55
N LEU A 263 35.40 1.51 31.21
CA LEU A 263 35.49 1.42 32.68
C LEU A 263 36.94 1.14 33.09
N THR A 264 37.30 1.58 34.30
CA THR A 264 38.58 1.27 34.96
C THR A 264 38.30 0.97 36.43
N ALA A 265 38.83 -0.13 36.97
CA ALA A 265 38.77 -0.42 38.41
C ALA A 265 39.72 0.49 39.19
N LEU A 266 39.30 0.99 40.35
CA LEU A 266 40.14 1.85 41.19
C LEU A 266 41.02 1.01 42.11
N ALA A 267 42.32 1.31 42.14
CA ALA A 267 43.34 0.62 42.95
C ALA A 267 43.23 0.81 44.49
N ALA A 268 42.04 1.23 44.96
CA ALA A 268 41.69 1.39 46.38
C ALA A 268 40.22 1.02 46.67
N GLY A 269 39.48 0.45 45.70
CA GLY A 269 38.14 -0.08 45.92
C GLY A 269 38.17 -1.48 46.56
N ASN A 270 37.12 -1.84 47.29
CA ASN A 270 37.02 -3.13 48.01
C ASN A 270 36.63 -4.32 47.10
N ALA A 271 37.20 -4.39 45.90
CA ALA A 271 37.00 -5.50 44.97
C ALA A 271 37.93 -6.67 45.33
N GLU A 272 37.56 -7.45 46.34
CA GLU A 272 38.26 -8.69 46.70
C GLU A 272 38.05 -9.76 45.61
N GLY A 273 39.12 -10.50 45.27
CA GLY A 273 39.09 -11.63 44.32
C GLY A 273 39.19 -11.23 42.85
N ALA A 274 40.36 -10.80 42.37
CA ALA A 274 40.60 -10.51 40.95
C ALA A 274 42.07 -10.68 40.51
N GLU A 275 42.42 -11.88 40.05
CA GLU A 275 43.35 -12.08 38.91
C GLU A 275 42.53 -12.55 37.70
N GLY A 276 43.04 -12.32 36.48
CA GLY A 276 42.41 -12.83 35.24
C GLY A 276 41.44 -11.85 34.55
N VAL A 277 40.24 -11.63 35.09
CA VAL A 277 39.20 -10.80 34.43
C VAL A 277 38.32 -10.07 35.45
N GLY A 278 38.17 -8.75 35.33
CA GLY A 278 37.18 -8.00 36.13
C GLY A 278 35.76 -8.09 35.56
N ALA A 279 34.81 -7.39 36.21
CA ALA A 279 33.37 -7.33 35.88
C ALA A 279 33.04 -7.53 34.39
N LYS A 280 32.55 -8.72 34.05
CA LYS A 280 32.23 -9.16 32.67
C LYS A 280 30.88 -8.62 32.22
N ASN A 281 29.94 -8.48 33.15
CA ASN A 281 28.58 -8.01 32.90
C ASN A 281 28.33 -6.66 33.59
N ILE A 282 27.70 -5.74 32.86
CA ILE A 282 27.08 -4.55 33.46
C ILE A 282 25.56 -4.71 33.36
N VAL A 283 24.88 -4.58 34.50
CA VAL A 283 23.42 -4.70 34.60
C VAL A 283 22.86 -3.36 35.06
N ILE A 284 22.16 -2.66 34.16
CA ILE A 284 21.48 -1.41 34.47
C ILE A 284 20.06 -1.72 34.96
N VAL A 285 19.70 -1.25 36.15
CA VAL A 285 18.39 -1.47 36.78
C VAL A 285 17.69 -0.15 37.09
N ASP A 286 16.37 -0.15 36.97
CA ASP A 286 15.50 0.92 37.46
C ASP A 286 15.37 0.82 39.00
N GLY A 287 15.47 1.95 39.68
CA GLY A 287 15.27 2.04 41.12
C GLY A 287 15.20 3.48 41.63
N ALA A 288 14.48 3.69 42.73
CA ALA A 288 14.19 5.00 43.31
C ALA A 288 15.38 5.66 44.05
N GLY A 289 16.60 5.52 43.51
CA GLY A 289 17.84 6.04 44.05
C GLY A 289 19.05 5.51 43.28
N GLU A 290 19.97 6.40 42.93
CA GLU A 290 21.13 6.10 42.09
C GLU A 290 22.29 5.45 42.87
N GLY A 291 23.03 4.53 42.25
CA GLY A 291 24.24 3.96 42.83
C GLY A 291 24.79 2.71 42.14
N THR A 292 25.93 2.22 42.61
CA THR A 292 26.63 1.04 42.09
C THR A 292 26.78 -0.06 43.14
N LEU A 293 26.68 -1.32 42.73
CA LEU A 293 27.00 -2.50 43.54
C LEU A 293 27.75 -3.53 42.69
N TYR A 294 28.87 -4.03 43.17
CA TYR A 294 29.63 -5.11 42.53
C TYR A 294 29.41 -6.43 43.26
N ASP A 295 29.15 -7.50 42.49
CA ASP A 295 29.13 -8.87 42.98
C ASP A 295 30.32 -9.65 42.38
N ALA A 296 31.30 -9.94 43.23
CA ALA A 296 32.49 -10.73 42.89
C ALA A 296 32.18 -12.22 42.66
N GLY A 297 31.03 -12.73 43.09
CA GLY A 297 30.59 -14.10 42.81
C GLY A 297 30.01 -14.28 41.41
N THR A 298 29.69 -13.18 40.70
CA THR A 298 29.04 -13.21 39.37
C THR A 298 29.67 -12.27 38.34
N ASP A 299 30.85 -11.71 38.63
CA ASP A 299 31.55 -10.70 37.81
C ASP A 299 30.61 -9.57 37.32
N THR A 300 29.68 -9.14 38.16
CA THR A 300 28.58 -8.26 37.74
C THR A 300 28.61 -6.93 38.46
N LEU A 301 28.73 -5.84 37.69
CA LEU A 301 28.50 -4.47 38.17
C LEU A 301 27.03 -4.09 37.91
N THR A 302 26.25 -4.01 38.98
CA THR A 302 24.88 -3.50 38.94
C THR A 302 24.90 -1.98 39.11
N VAL A 303 24.25 -1.25 38.20
CA VAL A 303 24.13 0.22 38.25
C VAL A 303 22.65 0.57 38.30
N THR A 304 22.23 1.21 39.39
CA THR A 304 20.85 1.65 39.59
C THR A 304 20.70 3.10 39.14
N VAL A 305 19.67 3.38 38.34
CA VAL A 305 19.31 4.72 37.87
C VAL A 305 17.80 4.93 38.03
N ASP A 306 17.38 6.14 38.42
CA ASP A 306 15.95 6.48 38.55
C ASP A 306 15.42 6.98 37.20
N ILE A 307 14.64 6.16 36.49
CA ILE A 307 14.02 6.54 35.20
C ILE A 307 12.62 7.15 35.37
N THR A 308 12.14 7.38 36.60
CA THR A 308 10.79 7.92 36.86
C THR A 308 10.59 9.34 36.32
N GLY A 309 11.68 10.07 36.03
CA GLY A 309 11.69 11.40 35.43
C GLY A 309 11.64 11.44 33.89
N GLY A 310 11.95 10.33 33.21
CA GLY A 310 12.06 10.25 31.74
C GLY A 310 13.32 9.52 31.28
N ASN A 311 13.68 9.72 30.00
CA ASN A 311 14.83 9.07 29.38
C ASN A 311 16.16 9.61 29.93
N ASN A 312 16.82 8.85 30.81
CA ASN A 312 18.20 9.13 31.24
C ASN A 312 19.18 8.90 30.08
N THR A 313 20.28 9.68 30.05
CA THR A 313 21.27 9.66 28.99
C THR A 313 22.52 8.86 29.37
N VAL A 314 23.37 8.55 28.38
CA VAL A 314 24.70 7.96 28.62
C VAL A 314 25.56 8.82 29.57
N ALA A 315 25.38 10.14 29.58
CA ALA A 315 26.13 11.03 30.49
C ALA A 315 25.71 10.84 31.96
N ASP A 316 24.43 10.57 32.23
CA ASP A 316 23.92 10.36 33.58
C ASP A 316 24.44 9.04 34.15
N LEU A 317 24.50 7.98 33.32
CA LEU A 317 25.12 6.69 33.68
C LEU A 317 26.63 6.83 34.01
N VAL A 318 27.37 7.64 33.23
CA VAL A 318 28.77 7.99 33.55
C VAL A 318 28.85 8.72 34.90
N GLY A 319 27.87 9.58 35.22
CA GLY A 319 27.76 10.26 36.50
C GLY A 319 27.61 9.28 37.67
N VAL A 320 26.65 8.35 37.59
CA VAL A 320 26.37 7.38 38.66
C VAL A 320 27.56 6.45 38.93
N ILE A 321 28.23 5.93 37.89
CA ILE A 321 29.39 5.04 38.11
C ILE A 321 30.56 5.80 38.75
N ASN A 322 30.87 7.03 38.30
CA ASN A 322 31.93 7.84 38.89
C ASN A 322 31.61 8.41 40.29
N ALA A 323 30.38 8.22 40.78
CA ALA A 323 30.00 8.52 42.16
C ALA A 323 30.26 7.34 43.13
N GLY A 324 30.48 6.13 42.61
CA GLY A 324 30.94 4.96 43.36
C GLY A 324 32.42 5.04 43.72
N THR A 325 32.91 4.12 44.57
CA THR A 325 34.30 4.07 45.03
C THR A 325 35.15 2.99 44.37
N GLU A 326 34.53 2.09 43.60
CA GLU A 326 35.12 0.85 43.10
C GLU A 326 35.59 0.98 41.64
N PHE A 327 34.88 1.76 40.81
CA PHE A 327 35.13 1.90 39.37
C PHE A 327 34.98 3.35 38.91
N ALA A 328 35.71 3.72 37.87
CA ALA A 328 35.51 4.95 37.12
C ALA A 328 35.06 4.64 35.69
N ALA A 329 34.29 5.54 35.10
CA ALA A 329 33.74 5.43 33.75
C ALA A 329 34.08 6.65 32.89
N THR A 330 34.21 6.47 31.58
CA THR A 330 34.39 7.55 30.59
C THR A 330 33.73 7.15 29.29
N ALA A 331 33.01 8.08 28.65
CA ALA A 331 32.31 7.83 27.39
C ALA A 331 32.57 8.94 26.35
N THR A 332 32.43 8.58 25.07
CA THR A 332 32.35 9.51 23.95
C THR A 332 31.03 9.30 23.23
N THR A 333 30.23 10.36 23.14
CA THR A 333 28.87 10.38 22.57
C THR A 333 28.60 11.76 21.96
N ASP A 334 27.62 11.87 21.06
CA ASP A 334 27.13 13.16 20.54
C ASP A 334 25.99 13.76 21.40
N GLY A 335 25.88 13.33 22.66
CA GLY A 335 25.17 14.06 23.72
C GLY A 335 23.64 13.95 23.76
N GLY A 336 23.04 13.04 22.98
CA GLY A 336 21.58 12.85 22.93
C GLY A 336 21.08 11.42 23.19
N ASP A 337 21.97 10.48 23.49
CA ASP A 337 21.67 9.05 23.43
C ASP A 337 20.97 8.57 24.71
N ALA A 338 19.74 8.08 24.56
CA ALA A 338 18.86 7.65 25.65
C ALA A 338 19.05 6.17 26.04
N ILE A 339 19.08 5.90 27.34
CA ILE A 339 19.18 4.54 27.89
C ILE A 339 17.77 3.96 28.07
N LEU A 340 17.51 2.80 27.45
CA LEU A 340 16.35 1.96 27.76
C LEU A 340 16.79 0.86 28.74
N ALA A 341 16.05 0.69 29.83
CA ALA A 341 16.41 -0.14 30.98
C ALA A 341 16.21 -1.66 30.72
N SER A 342 17.04 -2.25 29.86
CA SER A 342 17.26 -3.71 29.77
C SER A 342 18.52 -4.08 28.95
N ASN A 343 19.54 -3.21 28.89
CA ASN A 343 20.67 -3.40 27.98
C ASN A 343 21.90 -3.98 28.71
N THR A 344 22.17 -5.27 28.54
CA THR A 344 23.31 -5.98 29.16
C THR A 344 24.54 -5.94 28.23
N GLY A 345 25.49 -5.06 28.54
CA GLY A 345 26.76 -4.95 27.84
C GLY A 345 27.89 -5.73 28.53
N THR A 346 28.84 -6.24 27.74
CA THR A 346 30.07 -6.88 28.23
C THR A 346 31.31 -6.06 27.85
N GLY A 347 32.31 -6.02 28.73
CA GLY A 347 33.55 -5.27 28.51
C GLY A 347 34.68 -5.77 29.41
N THR A 348 35.93 -5.65 28.94
CA THR A 348 37.10 -6.14 29.67
C THR A 348 37.81 -5.04 30.45
N LEU A 349 37.94 -5.25 31.77
CA LEU A 349 38.70 -4.41 32.68
C LEU A 349 40.19 -4.83 32.73
N ALA A 350 41.08 -3.88 33.02
CA ALA A 350 42.53 -4.09 32.98
C ALA A 350 43.20 -3.95 34.37
N GLY A 351 43.63 -5.08 34.94
CA GLY A 351 44.56 -5.16 36.08
C GLY A 351 43.96 -5.71 37.39
N GLY A 352 44.65 -6.68 38.00
CA GLY A 352 44.28 -7.28 39.28
C GLY A 352 45.35 -8.24 39.84
N ARG A 353 45.56 -8.18 41.17
CA ARG A 353 46.31 -9.01 42.15
C ARG A 353 45.44 -10.02 42.93
N ASP A 354 45.78 -11.31 42.97
CA ASP A 354 45.23 -12.30 43.91
C ASP A 354 46.31 -13.30 44.37
N ALA A 355 46.11 -13.89 45.55
CA ALA A 355 47.00 -14.90 46.16
C ALA A 355 46.29 -15.62 47.32
N SER A 356 45.98 -16.91 47.14
CA SER A 356 45.62 -17.84 48.22
C SER A 356 46.81 -18.79 48.53
N THR A 357 46.74 -19.55 49.61
CA THR A 357 47.83 -20.47 50.00
C THR A 357 47.29 -21.62 50.85
N GLU A 358 47.53 -22.86 50.45
CA GLU A 358 46.99 -24.04 51.12
C GLU A 358 48.09 -24.90 51.78
N GLN A 359 47.71 -25.61 52.85
CA GLN A 359 48.65 -26.25 53.77
C GLN A 359 48.26 -27.72 54.04
N ILE A 360 49.20 -28.63 53.80
CA ILE A 360 49.06 -30.06 54.08
C ILE A 360 49.69 -30.37 55.44
N ALA A 361 49.00 -31.18 56.26
CA ALA A 361 49.50 -31.67 57.53
C ALA A 361 50.12 -33.08 57.39
N VAL A 362 51.35 -33.26 57.88
CA VAL A 362 52.07 -34.54 57.85
C VAL A 362 52.71 -34.80 59.22
N THR A 363 52.73 -36.05 59.69
CA THR A 363 53.36 -36.44 60.97
C THR A 363 54.73 -37.10 60.74
N SER A 364 55.73 -36.71 61.53
CA SER A 364 57.11 -37.21 61.43
C SER A 364 57.30 -38.61 62.02
N ALA A 365 58.46 -39.22 61.77
CA ALA A 365 58.90 -40.44 62.44
C ALA A 365 59.11 -40.30 63.97
N SER A 366 59.18 -39.08 64.50
CA SER A 366 59.26 -38.79 65.95
C SER A 366 57.90 -38.52 66.60
N GLY A 367 56.83 -38.34 65.82
CA GLY A 367 55.49 -37.98 66.31
C GLY A 367 55.20 -36.48 66.36
N ASP A 368 56.06 -35.66 65.75
CA ASP A 368 55.89 -34.21 65.62
C ASP A 368 55.12 -33.86 64.33
N ASN A 369 54.44 -32.71 64.29
CA ASN A 369 53.80 -32.21 63.07
C ASN A 369 54.81 -31.46 62.18
N LEU A 370 54.88 -31.83 60.91
CA LEU A 370 55.61 -31.15 59.86
C LEU A 370 54.64 -30.31 59.02
N SER A 371 54.99 -29.04 58.77
CA SER A 371 54.21 -28.12 57.93
C SER A 371 54.65 -28.20 56.47
N PHE A 372 53.69 -28.41 55.57
CA PHE A 372 53.90 -28.41 54.12
C PHE A 372 53.03 -27.35 53.45
N THR A 373 53.65 -26.47 52.67
CA THR A 373 53.00 -25.41 51.88
C THR A 373 53.06 -25.75 50.40
N ILE A 374 51.96 -25.63 49.66
CA ILE A 374 51.96 -25.79 48.19
C ILE A 374 52.30 -24.44 47.54
N ALA A 375 53.08 -24.46 46.46
CA ALA A 375 53.38 -23.28 45.64
C ALA A 375 53.38 -23.62 44.15
N GLU A 376 52.68 -22.82 43.34
CA GLU A 376 52.59 -23.00 41.90
C GLU A 376 53.74 -22.29 41.17
N ALA A 377 54.35 -22.96 40.19
CA ALA A 377 55.38 -22.38 39.33
C ALA A 377 55.35 -22.96 37.91
N ASN A 378 55.01 -22.11 36.94
CA ASN A 378 54.92 -22.49 35.52
C ASN A 378 56.27 -22.91 34.92
N GLY A 379 56.32 -24.09 34.30
CA GLY A 379 57.39 -24.51 33.41
C GLY A 379 58.60 -25.20 34.06
N ASN A 380 58.39 -25.89 35.19
CA ASN A 380 59.43 -26.67 35.88
C ASN A 380 59.33 -28.19 35.61
N GLY A 381 58.24 -28.66 34.98
CA GLY A 381 58.08 -30.04 34.52
C GLY A 381 57.35 -30.97 35.49
N ALA A 382 56.85 -32.09 34.94
CA ALA A 382 55.77 -32.91 35.51
C ALA A 382 56.06 -33.70 36.81
N THR A 383 57.13 -33.40 37.55
CA THR A 383 57.44 -34.04 38.84
C THR A 383 57.50 -33.00 39.95
N PRO A 384 56.63 -33.06 40.98
CA PRO A 384 56.67 -32.16 42.12
C PRO A 384 58.04 -32.14 42.80
N THR A 385 58.48 -30.97 43.23
CA THR A 385 59.77 -30.78 43.90
C THR A 385 59.56 -30.26 45.31
N VAL A 386 60.27 -30.82 46.30
CA VAL A 386 60.19 -30.36 47.70
C VAL A 386 61.48 -29.66 48.09
N THR A 387 61.34 -28.51 48.76
CA THR A 387 62.46 -27.75 49.35
C THR A 387 62.11 -27.34 50.79
N GLY A 388 63.11 -27.17 51.66
CA GLY A 388 62.91 -26.80 53.07
C GLY A 388 63.50 -27.81 54.06
N ASP A 389 63.15 -27.65 55.34
CA ASP A 389 63.63 -28.48 56.45
C ASP A 389 62.62 -28.55 57.61
N ALA A 390 62.79 -29.50 58.53
CA ALA A 390 61.88 -29.73 59.65
C ALA A 390 61.80 -28.60 60.71
N THR A 391 62.64 -27.56 60.62
CA THR A 391 62.59 -26.37 61.49
C THR A 391 61.85 -25.20 60.83
N ASN A 392 62.00 -25.04 59.52
CA ASN A 392 61.43 -23.93 58.74
C ASN A 392 60.15 -24.32 57.97
N GLY A 393 59.82 -25.61 57.90
CA GLY A 393 58.77 -26.16 57.06
C GLY A 393 59.26 -26.53 55.67
N TYR A 394 58.41 -27.23 54.92
CA TYR A 394 58.67 -27.67 53.56
C TYR A 394 57.72 -27.00 52.56
N THR A 395 58.23 -26.61 51.40
CA THR A 395 57.45 -26.12 50.27
C THR A 395 57.46 -27.16 49.16
N ILE A 396 56.27 -27.54 48.67
CA ILE A 396 56.09 -28.40 47.51
C ILE A 396 55.77 -27.52 46.31
N THR A 397 56.63 -27.52 45.30
CA THR A 397 56.42 -26.77 44.06
C THR A 397 55.84 -27.67 42.98
N ILE A 398 54.72 -27.26 42.41
CA ILE A 398 53.96 -27.93 41.33
C ILE A 398 53.82 -27.03 40.10
N ASP A 399 53.55 -27.63 38.94
CA ASP A 399 53.44 -26.97 37.65
C ASP A 399 52.04 -27.25 37.08
N ASP A 400 51.09 -26.34 37.32
CA ASP A 400 49.66 -26.51 36.97
C ASP A 400 49.41 -26.65 35.45
N THR A 401 50.43 -26.39 34.61
CA THR A 401 50.35 -26.70 33.18
C THR A 401 50.32 -28.20 32.88
N VAL A 402 50.58 -29.08 33.86
CA VAL A 402 50.56 -30.54 33.72
C VAL A 402 49.87 -31.21 34.91
N ALA A 403 48.95 -32.13 34.60
CA ALA A 403 48.22 -32.94 35.59
C ALA A 403 49.17 -33.63 36.59
N THR A 404 49.07 -33.27 37.87
CA THR A 404 49.87 -33.85 38.96
C THR A 404 48.99 -34.58 39.97
N THR A 405 49.35 -35.83 40.28
CA THR A 405 48.53 -36.70 41.12
C THR A 405 48.98 -36.69 42.58
N VAL A 406 48.10 -37.09 43.50
CA VAL A 406 48.46 -37.34 44.90
C VAL A 406 49.56 -38.41 45.03
N ASP A 407 49.70 -39.33 44.06
CA ASP A 407 50.76 -40.32 44.05
C ASP A 407 52.14 -39.70 43.75
N ASP A 408 52.20 -38.70 42.86
CA ASP A 408 53.43 -37.94 42.55
C ASP A 408 53.85 -37.07 43.75
N ILE A 409 52.89 -36.38 44.37
CA ILE A 409 53.11 -35.59 45.59
C ILE A 409 53.57 -36.51 46.74
N ARG A 410 52.96 -37.70 46.90
CA ARG A 410 53.37 -38.70 47.89
C ARG A 410 54.78 -39.23 47.63
N ALA A 411 55.16 -39.45 46.37
CA ALA A 411 56.51 -39.86 46.00
C ALA A 411 57.55 -38.77 46.34
N ALA A 412 57.23 -37.50 46.09
CA ALA A 412 58.08 -36.37 46.43
C ALA A 412 58.28 -36.21 47.95
N ILE A 413 57.22 -36.35 48.76
CA ILE A 413 57.29 -36.34 50.23
C ILE A 413 58.03 -37.57 50.78
N ALA A 414 57.82 -38.76 50.20
CA ALA A 414 58.48 -39.99 50.63
C ALA A 414 60.01 -40.03 50.35
N GLY A 415 60.52 -39.12 49.52
CA GLY A 415 61.96 -38.90 49.35
C GLY A 415 62.64 -38.23 50.56
N ILE A 416 61.87 -37.65 51.49
CA ILE A 416 62.36 -36.97 52.69
C ILE A 416 62.57 -38.04 53.79
N GLY A 417 63.82 -38.33 54.13
CA GLY A 417 64.22 -39.43 55.03
C GLY A 417 63.78 -39.34 56.50
N GLU A 418 62.87 -38.42 56.83
CA GLU A 418 62.36 -38.13 58.18
C GLU A 418 60.86 -38.48 58.35
N VAL A 419 60.20 -38.91 57.26
CA VAL A 419 58.79 -39.32 57.21
C VAL A 419 58.68 -40.85 57.30
N SER A 420 57.98 -41.39 58.31
CA SER A 420 57.82 -42.85 58.47
C SER A 420 56.62 -43.45 57.74
N ALA A 421 55.53 -42.69 57.56
CA ALA A 421 54.36 -43.10 56.78
C ALA A 421 53.47 -41.89 56.44
N ALA A 422 53.31 -41.57 55.16
CA ALA A 422 52.31 -40.62 54.68
C ALA A 422 50.97 -41.36 54.44
N THR A 423 49.98 -41.13 55.30
CA THR A 423 48.63 -41.72 55.14
C THR A 423 47.71 -40.68 54.52
N TYR A 424 47.15 -40.97 53.35
CA TYR A 424 46.20 -40.10 52.64
C TYR A 424 44.86 -40.80 52.41
N GLY A 425 43.76 -40.06 52.50
CA GLY A 425 42.41 -40.59 52.34
C GLY A 425 41.67 -39.93 51.18
N GLY A 426 41.47 -40.67 50.09
CA GLY A 426 40.79 -40.21 48.88
C GLY A 426 41.72 -40.04 47.67
N SER A 427 41.10 -39.90 46.49
CA SER A 427 41.78 -39.60 45.24
C SER A 427 41.53 -38.13 44.88
N ALA A 428 42.59 -37.34 44.78
CA ALA A 428 42.57 -35.98 44.23
C ALA A 428 43.54 -35.87 43.06
N SER A 429 43.35 -34.86 42.21
CA SER A 429 44.06 -34.71 40.94
C SER A 429 44.09 -33.25 40.52
N TYR A 430 45.23 -32.58 40.73
CA TYR A 430 45.40 -31.17 40.39
C TYR A 430 45.60 -31.03 38.88
N ILE A 431 44.61 -30.43 38.19
CA ILE A 431 44.60 -30.18 36.74
C ILE A 431 43.83 -28.87 36.46
N GLY A 432 44.38 -27.73 36.87
CA GLY A 432 43.72 -26.43 36.73
C GLY A 432 42.41 -26.34 37.51
N SER A 433 41.39 -25.76 36.89
CA SER A 433 40.26 -25.09 37.55
C SER A 433 39.17 -25.97 38.21
N LEU A 434 39.51 -27.10 38.84
CA LEU A 434 38.52 -27.92 39.57
C LEU A 434 39.12 -28.84 40.66
N ASP A 435 39.08 -28.39 41.92
CA ASP A 435 39.48 -29.18 43.09
C ASP A 435 38.28 -29.77 43.87
N VAL A 436 38.48 -30.92 44.54
CA VAL A 436 37.39 -31.69 45.18
C VAL A 436 37.83 -32.38 46.49
N ALA A 437 37.08 -32.15 47.58
CA ALA A 437 37.40 -32.64 48.93
C ALA A 437 36.76 -34.03 49.30
N PRO A 438 37.42 -34.87 50.13
CA PRO A 438 36.97 -36.25 50.44
C PRO A 438 36.21 -36.45 51.77
N GLY A 439 35.50 -37.60 51.90
CA GLY A 439 34.78 -38.06 53.11
C GLY A 439 34.95 -39.59 53.40
N SER A 440 34.48 -40.09 54.56
CA SER A 440 34.75 -41.47 55.08
C SER A 440 33.63 -41.95 56.06
N ALA A 441 33.54 -43.13 56.72
CA ALA A 441 34.33 -44.38 56.93
C ALA A 441 33.40 -45.41 57.68
N ALA A 442 33.70 -46.69 58.02
CA ALA A 442 34.60 -47.78 57.56
C ALA A 442 34.33 -49.08 58.41
N THR A 443 35.13 -50.15 58.24
CA THR A 443 35.39 -51.33 59.16
C THR A 443 34.24 -52.31 59.55
N LEU A 444 34.43 -53.54 60.12
CA LEU A 444 35.32 -54.71 59.82
C LEU A 444 34.84 -56.03 60.53
N THR A 445 34.85 -57.19 59.83
CA THR A 445 35.03 -58.63 60.28
C THR A 445 34.26 -59.32 61.45
N GLY A 446 33.73 -60.53 61.18
CA GLY A 446 33.84 -61.72 62.09
C GLY A 446 32.60 -62.63 62.29
N GLY A 447 32.68 -63.95 62.03
CA GLY A 447 31.64 -64.95 62.37
C GLY A 447 31.76 -66.32 61.67
N ALA A 448 31.10 -67.38 62.17
CA ALA A 448 31.12 -68.76 61.64
C ALA A 448 29.69 -69.32 61.37
N ALA A 449 29.58 -70.49 60.71
CA ALA A 449 28.43 -70.81 59.82
C ALA A 449 27.52 -72.00 60.21
N ALA A 450 26.43 -72.12 59.42
CA ALA A 450 25.54 -73.27 59.17
C ALA A 450 24.39 -73.58 60.17
N THR A 451 23.14 -73.29 59.77
CA THR A 451 22.18 -74.28 59.20
C THR A 451 20.83 -73.65 58.81
N THR A 452 20.14 -74.23 57.81
CA THR A 452 18.79 -73.89 57.31
C THR A 452 18.54 -72.42 56.94
N SER A 453 18.87 -72.05 55.70
CA SER A 453 18.57 -70.75 55.09
C SER A 453 17.32 -70.82 54.20
N THR A 454 16.13 -70.59 54.77
CA THR A 454 14.92 -70.29 53.97
C THR A 454 14.99 -68.86 53.45
N GLU A 455 15.21 -68.67 52.15
CA GLU A 455 15.12 -67.36 51.51
C GLU A 455 13.66 -67.06 51.12
N SER A 456 13.17 -65.90 51.55
CA SER A 456 11.82 -65.41 51.24
C SER A 456 11.94 -64.14 50.38
N ILE A 457 11.52 -64.24 49.13
CA ILE A 457 11.51 -63.14 48.16
C ILE A 457 10.10 -62.56 48.14
N ALA A 458 9.97 -61.28 48.53
CA ALA A 458 8.72 -60.55 48.44
C ALA A 458 8.60 -59.89 47.05
N ILE A 459 7.46 -60.10 46.39
CA ILE A 459 7.10 -59.44 45.13
C ILE A 459 5.87 -58.58 45.39
N THR A 460 5.93 -57.30 45.08
CA THR A 460 4.73 -56.45 45.08
C THR A 460 3.97 -56.67 43.77
N SER A 461 2.70 -57.04 43.87
CA SER A 461 1.82 -57.24 42.71
C SER A 461 1.42 -55.91 42.05
N ALA A 462 0.83 -55.99 40.85
CA ALA A 462 0.25 -54.83 40.18
C ALA A 462 -0.98 -54.22 40.91
N THR A 463 -1.48 -54.84 41.98
CA THR A 463 -2.52 -54.28 42.87
C THR A 463 -1.94 -53.66 44.15
N GLY A 464 -0.63 -53.76 44.39
CA GLY A 464 0.04 -53.28 45.59
C GLY A 464 0.09 -54.29 46.75
N ASP A 465 -0.40 -55.51 46.55
CA ASP A 465 -0.33 -56.59 47.54
C ASP A 465 1.03 -57.30 47.47
N ASN A 466 1.62 -57.63 48.62
CA ASN A 466 2.89 -58.38 48.66
C ASN A 466 2.64 -59.89 48.54
N ILE A 467 2.96 -60.46 47.38
CA ILE A 467 3.06 -61.90 47.16
C ILE A 467 4.39 -62.37 47.74
N SER A 468 4.34 -63.23 48.75
CA SER A 468 5.53 -63.89 49.30
C SER A 468 5.85 -65.16 48.50
N ILE A 469 7.08 -65.30 48.02
CA ILE A 469 7.60 -66.57 47.51
C ILE A 469 8.73 -67.04 48.43
N THR A 470 8.64 -68.27 48.92
CA THR A 470 9.70 -68.90 49.74
C THR A 470 10.35 -70.04 48.96
N LEU A 471 11.68 -70.03 48.89
CA LEU A 471 12.47 -71.14 48.37
C LEU A 471 12.74 -72.14 49.50
N ALA A 472 12.49 -73.42 49.23
CA ALA A 472 12.63 -74.49 50.22
C ALA A 472 13.42 -75.68 49.66
N GLU A 473 14.33 -76.20 50.48
CA GLU A 473 15.08 -77.43 50.20
C GLU A 473 14.33 -78.65 50.74
N ALA A 474 14.17 -79.69 49.93
CA ALA A 474 13.61 -80.97 50.39
C ALA A 474 14.40 -82.17 49.85
N ASN A 475 14.74 -83.10 50.74
CA ASN A 475 15.53 -84.27 50.40
C ASN A 475 14.70 -85.31 49.62
N GLY A 476 15.03 -85.51 48.33
CA GLY A 476 14.72 -86.74 47.59
C GLY A 476 13.34 -86.82 46.95
N ASN A 477 13.04 -85.91 46.02
CA ASN A 477 11.91 -86.05 45.09
C ASN A 477 12.28 -85.39 43.74
N GLY A 478 12.68 -86.23 42.78
CA GLY A 478 13.76 -85.87 41.86
C GLY A 478 13.50 -84.81 40.78
N ALA A 479 14.55 -84.00 40.55
CA ALA A 479 14.91 -83.29 39.31
C ALA A 479 13.97 -82.20 38.74
N THR A 480 12.70 -82.13 39.16
CA THR A 480 11.78 -81.04 38.76
C THR A 480 11.32 -80.26 39.98
N PRO A 481 11.46 -78.92 40.01
CA PRO A 481 10.90 -78.09 41.07
C PRO A 481 9.39 -78.32 41.23
N THR A 482 8.88 -78.13 42.45
CA THR A 482 7.45 -78.24 42.74
C THR A 482 6.91 -76.96 43.36
N LEU A 483 5.67 -76.60 43.00
CA LEU A 483 4.98 -75.40 43.46
C LEU A 483 3.83 -75.78 44.38
N THR A 484 3.69 -75.09 45.51
CA THR A 484 2.52 -75.15 46.40
C THR A 484 2.17 -73.74 46.90
N GLY A 485 0.92 -73.53 47.33
CA GLY A 485 0.44 -72.24 47.81
C GLY A 485 -0.41 -71.46 46.80
N ASP A 486 -0.73 -70.21 47.15
CA ASP A 486 -1.57 -69.29 46.38
C ASP A 486 -1.22 -67.81 46.67
N ALA A 487 -1.74 -66.88 45.88
CA ALA A 487 -1.43 -65.45 46.02
C ALA A 487 -1.90 -64.80 47.34
N THR A 488 -2.73 -65.46 48.15
CA THR A 488 -3.19 -64.96 49.47
C THR A 488 -2.34 -65.50 50.62
N ASN A 489 -1.89 -66.76 50.51
CA ASN A 489 -1.14 -67.45 51.55
C ASN A 489 0.39 -67.48 51.28
N GLY A 490 0.82 -67.04 50.10
CA GLY A 490 2.18 -67.14 49.61
C GLY A 490 2.43 -68.45 48.85
N TYR A 491 3.47 -68.44 48.02
CA TYR A 491 3.91 -69.61 47.25
C TYR A 491 5.19 -70.19 47.85
N VAL A 492 5.30 -71.52 47.87
CA VAL A 492 6.52 -72.25 48.22
C VAL A 492 6.99 -73.04 47.01
N VAL A 493 8.21 -72.74 46.57
CA VAL A 493 8.91 -73.45 45.49
C VAL A 493 9.95 -74.37 46.13
N THR A 494 9.75 -75.67 45.96
CA THR A 494 10.60 -76.70 46.58
C THR A 494 11.54 -77.31 45.55
N VAL A 495 12.83 -77.39 45.89
CA VAL A 495 13.92 -77.97 45.09
C VAL A 495 14.65 -79.11 45.83
N ASP A 496 15.23 -80.04 45.07
CA ASP A 496 15.87 -81.26 45.57
C ASP A 496 17.40 -81.19 45.41
N ASP A 497 18.12 -81.33 46.53
CA ASP A 497 19.60 -81.29 46.60
C ASP A 497 20.26 -82.47 45.85
N ALA A 498 19.50 -83.54 45.57
CA ALA A 498 20.02 -84.72 44.88
C ALA A 498 20.46 -84.49 43.41
N SER A 499 20.25 -83.30 42.82
CA SER A 499 20.69 -82.98 41.46
C SER A 499 20.88 -81.48 41.21
N ALA A 500 21.95 -81.14 40.48
CA ALA A 500 22.36 -79.77 40.18
C ALA A 500 21.26 -78.95 39.48
N THR A 501 20.56 -78.11 40.25
CA THR A 501 19.44 -77.29 39.78
C THR A 501 19.92 -75.85 39.63
N THR A 502 19.79 -75.28 38.42
CA THR A 502 20.32 -73.95 38.08
C THR A 502 19.28 -72.84 38.34
N LEU A 503 19.73 -71.63 38.67
CA LEU A 503 18.84 -70.47 38.83
C LEU A 503 17.94 -70.25 37.61
N ALA A 504 18.47 -70.48 36.39
CA ALA A 504 17.70 -70.37 35.15
C ALA A 504 16.48 -71.30 35.13
N SER A 505 16.63 -72.55 35.61
CA SER A 505 15.53 -73.51 35.68
C SER A 505 14.47 -73.15 36.73
N ILE A 506 14.88 -72.56 37.85
CA ILE A 506 13.98 -72.09 38.93
C ILE A 506 13.23 -70.83 38.47
N ALA A 507 13.92 -69.88 37.86
CA ALA A 507 13.33 -68.65 37.30
C ALA A 507 12.28 -68.97 36.21
N SER A 508 12.63 -69.86 35.27
CA SER A 508 11.71 -70.31 34.23
C SER A 508 10.51 -71.08 34.80
N PHE A 509 10.71 -71.91 35.83
CA PHE A 509 9.63 -72.61 36.51
C PHE A 509 8.66 -71.64 37.19
N ILE A 510 9.16 -70.62 37.89
CA ILE A 510 8.34 -69.56 38.51
C ILE A 510 7.50 -68.83 37.46
N GLN A 511 8.14 -68.30 36.41
CA GLN A 511 7.47 -67.54 35.34
C GLN A 511 6.43 -68.39 34.56
N THR A 512 6.60 -69.70 34.50
CA THR A 512 5.67 -70.61 33.80
C THR A 512 4.45 -71.00 34.65
N ASN A 513 4.55 -70.97 35.99
CA ASN A 513 3.54 -71.55 36.89
C ASN A 513 2.87 -70.56 37.85
N ILE A 514 3.39 -69.34 38.00
CA ILE A 514 2.76 -68.25 38.78
C ILE A 514 2.34 -67.17 37.78
N SER A 515 1.03 -66.97 37.62
CA SER A 515 0.45 -66.10 36.57
C SER A 515 0.70 -64.61 36.83
N GLU A 516 1.06 -64.29 38.07
CA GLU A 516 1.29 -62.96 38.61
C GLU A 516 2.72 -62.44 38.36
N VAL A 517 3.65 -63.31 37.90
CA VAL A 517 5.07 -62.98 37.65
C VAL A 517 5.34 -62.90 36.14
N SER A 518 5.59 -61.69 35.64
CA SER A 518 5.76 -61.46 34.20
C SER A 518 7.17 -61.78 33.68
N ALA A 519 8.21 -61.53 34.48
CA ALA A 519 9.59 -61.85 34.16
C ALA A 519 10.37 -62.26 35.41
N ALA A 520 11.32 -63.17 35.22
CA ALA A 520 12.19 -63.69 36.27
C ALA A 520 13.66 -63.56 35.83
N THR A 521 14.29 -62.44 36.18
CA THR A 521 15.69 -62.14 35.83
C THR A 521 16.62 -62.56 36.96
N TYR A 522 17.70 -63.27 36.62
CA TYR A 522 18.72 -63.71 37.57
C TYR A 522 20.09 -63.18 37.16
N SER A 523 20.91 -62.76 38.13
CA SER A 523 22.30 -62.38 37.88
C SER A 523 23.27 -63.30 38.62
N GLY A 524 23.90 -64.21 37.88
CA GLY A 524 24.90 -65.14 38.42
C GLY A 524 24.88 -66.51 37.75
N SER A 525 25.92 -67.31 37.99
CA SER A 525 26.13 -68.65 37.44
C SER A 525 26.03 -69.76 38.49
N ALA A 526 25.39 -69.48 39.63
CA ALA A 526 25.25 -70.42 40.74
C ALA A 526 24.34 -71.62 40.39
N SER A 527 24.59 -72.74 41.07
CA SER A 527 23.82 -73.98 41.01
C SER A 527 23.65 -74.50 42.43
N PHE A 528 22.45 -74.96 42.77
CA PHE A 528 22.22 -75.64 44.05
C PHE A 528 22.80 -77.05 43.97
N THR A 529 23.82 -77.32 44.78
CA THR A 529 24.46 -78.64 44.99
C THR A 529 25.16 -78.66 46.35
N GLY A 530 24.72 -79.54 47.25
CA GLY A 530 25.07 -79.50 48.67
C GLY A 530 26.57 -79.51 48.98
N ALA A 531 27.03 -78.41 49.58
CA ALA A 531 28.20 -78.24 50.47
C ALA A 531 28.68 -76.78 50.53
N THR A 532 28.33 -75.93 49.55
CA THR A 532 28.83 -74.55 49.43
C THR A 532 27.78 -73.58 48.91
N ASP A 533 26.75 -73.33 49.72
CA ASP A 533 25.64 -72.45 49.38
C ASP A 533 26.01 -70.98 49.63
N THR A 534 26.52 -70.31 48.59
CA THR A 534 26.69 -68.85 48.58
C THR A 534 25.45 -68.22 47.92
N PRO A 535 24.69 -67.36 48.62
CA PRO A 535 23.42 -66.85 48.11
C PRO A 535 23.63 -65.95 46.87
N PRO A 536 22.80 -66.09 45.83
CA PRO A 536 22.87 -65.25 44.64
C PRO A 536 22.26 -63.86 44.93
N SER A 537 23.07 -62.80 44.82
CA SER A 537 22.70 -61.45 45.29
C SER A 537 21.46 -60.82 44.64
N ALA A 538 20.92 -61.38 43.55
CA ALA A 538 19.63 -61.00 42.97
C ALA A 538 19.01 -62.13 42.11
N LEU A 539 17.85 -62.62 42.56
CA LEU A 539 16.78 -63.12 41.68
C LEU A 539 15.66 -62.08 41.71
N THR A 540 15.62 -61.19 40.72
CA THR A 540 14.61 -60.14 40.60
C THR A 540 13.41 -60.67 39.81
N LEU A 541 12.26 -60.75 40.49
CA LEU A 541 11.00 -61.21 39.93
C LEU A 541 10.07 -60.00 39.77
N THR A 542 9.78 -59.60 38.54
CA THR A 542 8.88 -58.46 38.26
C THR A 542 7.45 -58.94 38.04
N GLY A 543 6.59 -58.67 39.02
CA GLY A 543 5.14 -58.74 38.84
C GLY A 543 4.69 -57.75 37.76
N GLY A 544 3.78 -58.15 36.88
CA GLY A 544 3.48 -57.38 35.68
C GLY A 544 2.01 -57.21 35.37
N ALA A 545 1.56 -55.95 35.38
CA ALA A 545 0.48 -55.48 34.52
C ALA A 545 0.65 -53.98 34.24
N ALA A 546 0.53 -53.61 32.96
CA ALA A 546 0.19 -52.27 32.46
C ALA A 546 0.86 -51.03 33.11
N GLY A 547 2.06 -50.71 32.62
CA GLY A 547 2.30 -49.42 31.95
C GLY A 547 2.63 -48.17 32.77
N THR A 548 3.77 -47.57 32.42
CA THR A 548 3.83 -46.12 32.16
C THR A 548 4.30 -45.91 30.73
N THR A 549 3.37 -45.70 29.80
CA THR A 549 3.70 -45.22 28.45
C THR A 549 4.26 -43.80 28.57
N GLY A 550 5.58 -43.64 28.42
CA GLY A 550 6.13 -42.37 28.01
C GLY A 550 5.50 -42.00 26.66
N THR A 551 4.95 -40.79 26.53
CA THR A 551 4.31 -40.40 25.27
C THR A 551 5.36 -39.93 24.27
N GLU A 552 6.04 -40.92 23.69
CA GLU A 552 7.11 -40.70 22.72
C GLU A 552 6.58 -40.06 21.45
N THR A 553 6.84 -38.76 21.34
CA THR A 553 6.30 -37.90 20.29
C THR A 553 7.45 -37.29 19.48
N ILE A 554 7.46 -37.63 18.19
CA ILE A 554 8.20 -36.90 17.17
C ILE A 554 7.25 -35.83 16.63
N SER A 555 7.61 -34.57 16.83
CA SER A 555 6.89 -33.39 16.36
C SER A 555 7.55 -32.85 15.10
N LEU A 556 6.74 -32.50 14.10
CA LEU A 556 7.20 -32.17 12.75
C LEU A 556 6.72 -30.77 12.36
N THR A 557 7.63 -29.95 11.84
CA THR A 557 7.34 -28.60 11.34
C THR A 557 7.48 -28.57 9.82
N SER A 558 6.41 -28.21 9.12
CA SER A 558 6.38 -28.05 7.66
C SER A 558 6.98 -26.71 7.25
N ALA A 559 7.88 -26.70 6.27
CA ALA A 559 8.45 -25.48 5.69
C ALA A 559 7.45 -24.70 4.82
N THR A 560 6.36 -25.33 4.39
CA THR A 560 5.42 -24.80 3.38
C THR A 560 3.97 -24.68 3.87
N GLY A 561 3.69 -25.06 5.12
CA GLY A 561 2.33 -25.11 5.68
C GLY A 561 1.47 -26.27 5.16
N ASN A 562 1.95 -27.05 4.18
CA ASN A 562 1.27 -28.24 3.70
C ASN A 562 1.30 -29.36 4.75
N ASN A 563 0.19 -30.09 4.86
CA ASN A 563 0.02 -31.20 5.79
C ASN A 563 0.61 -32.50 5.21
N ILE A 564 1.78 -32.90 5.68
CA ILE A 564 2.52 -34.07 5.21
C ILE A 564 2.22 -35.25 6.13
N SER A 565 1.71 -36.35 5.57
CA SER A 565 1.55 -37.60 6.32
C SER A 565 2.88 -38.33 6.42
N ILE A 566 3.34 -38.61 7.64
CA ILE A 566 4.48 -39.49 7.91
C ILE A 566 4.03 -40.64 8.79
N THR A 567 4.26 -41.86 8.32
CA THR A 567 4.06 -43.11 9.05
C THR A 567 5.42 -43.64 9.51
N ILE A 568 5.53 -44.09 10.75
CA ILE A 568 6.67 -44.88 11.23
C ILE A 568 6.23 -46.34 11.25
N ALA A 569 7.05 -47.23 10.70
CA ALA A 569 6.75 -48.65 10.53
C ALA A 569 7.93 -49.53 10.93
N GLU A 570 7.63 -50.77 11.31
CA GLU A 570 8.62 -51.78 11.67
C GLU A 570 9.06 -52.55 10.43
N GLY A 571 10.37 -52.74 10.27
CA GLY A 571 10.98 -53.51 9.19
C GLY A 571 11.75 -54.70 9.71
N THR A 572 11.43 -55.91 9.26
CA THR A 572 12.14 -57.11 9.66
C THR A 572 13.44 -57.28 8.86
N GLY A 573 14.60 -57.07 9.48
CA GLY A 573 15.91 -57.43 8.92
C GLY A 573 16.55 -56.36 8.02
N VAL A 574 16.34 -55.07 8.32
CA VAL A 574 16.86 -53.91 7.59
C VAL A 574 17.93 -53.20 8.44
N GLY A 575 18.98 -53.97 8.79
CA GLY A 575 19.93 -53.70 9.88
C GLY A 575 20.26 -52.24 10.23
N ALA A 576 19.83 -51.83 11.42
CA ALA A 576 20.32 -50.68 12.22
C ALA A 576 20.24 -49.25 11.63
N THR A 577 19.89 -49.05 10.36
CA THR A 577 19.67 -47.70 9.78
C THR A 577 18.24 -47.54 9.28
N PRO A 578 17.50 -46.50 9.69
CA PRO A 578 16.18 -46.21 9.13
C PRO A 578 16.20 -46.06 7.61
N THR A 579 15.08 -46.42 6.98
CA THR A 579 14.88 -46.29 5.52
C THR A 579 13.61 -45.50 5.21
N LEU A 580 13.61 -44.78 4.09
CA LEU A 580 12.51 -43.91 3.67
C LEU A 580 11.87 -44.43 2.38
N THR A 581 10.53 -44.42 2.33
CA THR A 581 9.74 -44.66 1.12
C THR A 581 8.55 -43.69 1.05
N GLY A 582 7.98 -43.48 -0.13
CA GLY A 582 6.84 -42.58 -0.34
C GLY A 582 7.21 -41.20 -0.89
N ASP A 583 6.23 -40.29 -0.91
CA ASP A 583 6.34 -38.94 -1.49
C ASP A 583 5.34 -37.96 -0.84
N ALA A 584 5.49 -36.66 -1.08
CA ALA A 584 4.67 -35.61 -0.47
C ALA A 584 3.18 -35.62 -0.89
N THR A 585 2.77 -36.41 -1.89
CA THR A 585 1.37 -36.56 -2.32
C THR A 585 0.71 -37.78 -1.67
N ASN A 586 1.45 -38.89 -1.55
CA ASN A 586 0.95 -40.17 -1.03
C ASN A 586 1.28 -40.38 0.47
N GLY A 587 2.14 -39.54 1.04
CA GLY A 587 2.71 -39.69 2.37
C GLY A 587 4.04 -40.46 2.36
N TYR A 588 4.82 -40.27 3.40
CA TYR A 588 6.10 -40.95 3.62
C TYR A 588 5.95 -42.06 4.65
N THR A 589 6.68 -43.16 4.46
CA THR A 589 6.85 -44.23 5.45
C THR A 589 8.33 -44.36 5.79
N VAL A 590 8.65 -44.15 7.07
CA VAL A 590 9.97 -44.39 7.66
C VAL A 590 9.95 -45.78 8.29
N THR A 591 10.76 -46.69 7.75
CA THR A 591 10.86 -48.05 8.25
C THR A 591 12.10 -48.19 9.12
N VAL A 592 11.92 -48.63 10.37
CA VAL A 592 12.97 -48.85 11.37
C VAL A 592 13.11 -50.34 11.66
N ASP A 593 14.34 -50.83 11.77
CA ASP A 593 14.65 -52.23 12.06
C ASP A 593 14.74 -52.49 13.57
N ASP A 594 14.13 -53.58 14.03
CA ASP A 594 13.99 -53.88 15.46
C ASP A 594 15.22 -54.56 16.08
N SER A 595 16.14 -55.05 15.24
CA SER A 595 17.28 -55.87 15.67
C SER A 595 18.35 -55.12 16.50
N ALA A 596 18.29 -53.78 16.50
CA ALA A 596 19.15 -52.91 17.30
C ALA A 596 18.41 -51.65 17.76
N ALA A 597 18.65 -51.22 19.00
CA ALA A 597 18.01 -50.06 19.59
C ALA A 597 18.30 -48.77 18.79
N THR A 598 17.28 -48.19 18.16
CA THR A 598 17.41 -47.00 17.33
C THR A 598 16.82 -45.78 18.06
N SER A 599 17.64 -44.77 18.38
CA SER A 599 17.17 -43.62 19.16
C SER A 599 16.16 -42.76 18.39
N LEU A 600 15.19 -42.18 19.10
CA LEU A 600 14.22 -41.26 18.47
C LEU A 600 14.90 -40.02 17.88
N SER A 601 16.05 -39.60 18.45
CA SER A 601 16.90 -38.57 17.87
C SER A 601 17.42 -38.94 16.48
N ALA A 602 17.85 -40.19 16.26
CA ALA A 602 18.31 -40.66 14.96
C ALA A 602 17.15 -40.72 13.95
N ILE A 603 15.95 -41.14 14.37
CA ILE A 603 14.75 -41.17 13.54
C ILE A 603 14.32 -39.73 13.13
N ALA A 604 14.31 -38.79 14.09
CA ALA A 604 13.98 -37.38 13.83
C ALA A 604 14.99 -36.71 12.88
N SER A 605 16.30 -36.88 13.12
CA SER A 605 17.34 -36.38 12.22
C SER A 605 17.30 -37.04 10.84
N PHE A 606 16.95 -38.33 10.75
CA PHE A 606 16.75 -39.02 9.48
C PHE A 606 15.59 -38.43 8.68
N ILE A 607 14.44 -38.17 9.33
CA ILE A 607 13.28 -37.50 8.71
C ILE A 607 13.68 -36.13 8.15
N GLN A 608 14.28 -35.27 8.97
CA GLN A 608 14.67 -33.90 8.57
C GLN A 608 15.73 -33.90 7.46
N SER A 609 16.63 -34.90 7.42
CA SER A 609 17.70 -34.98 6.41
C SER A 609 17.25 -35.53 5.05
N ASN A 610 16.07 -36.18 4.98
CA ASN A 610 15.62 -36.89 3.77
C ASN A 610 14.26 -36.40 3.21
N ILE A 611 13.54 -35.51 3.91
CA ILE A 611 12.28 -34.90 3.43
C ILE A 611 12.46 -33.38 3.42
N ALA A 612 12.63 -32.80 2.24
CA ALA A 612 13.01 -31.39 2.07
C ALA A 612 11.92 -30.39 2.50
N GLU A 613 10.67 -30.85 2.61
CA GLU A 613 9.52 -30.06 3.01
C GLU A 613 9.36 -29.93 4.54
N ILE A 614 10.17 -30.64 5.34
CA ILE A 614 10.22 -30.56 6.80
C ILE A 614 11.35 -29.61 7.23
N SER A 615 11.01 -28.47 7.81
CA SER A 615 11.99 -27.48 8.29
C SER A 615 12.63 -27.90 9.61
N ALA A 616 11.87 -28.53 10.51
CA ALA A 616 12.35 -29.03 11.79
C ALA A 616 11.64 -30.32 12.20
N ALA A 617 12.39 -31.28 12.74
CA ALA A 617 11.87 -32.43 13.47
C ALA A 617 12.41 -32.37 14.91
N THR A 618 11.51 -32.35 15.89
CA THR A 618 11.85 -32.36 17.32
C THR A 618 11.29 -33.61 17.97
N TYR A 619 11.92 -34.09 19.03
CA TYR A 619 11.46 -35.26 19.78
C TYR A 619 11.38 -34.92 21.27
N SER A 620 10.47 -35.57 21.98
CA SER A 620 10.40 -35.50 23.44
C SER A 620 10.29 -36.92 24.02
N GLY A 621 11.26 -37.26 24.88
CA GLY A 621 11.48 -38.62 25.38
C GLY A 621 12.97 -38.98 25.38
N SER A 622 13.35 -40.00 26.16
CA SER A 622 14.73 -40.44 26.36
C SER A 622 14.94 -41.93 26.07
N ALA A 623 14.03 -42.55 25.32
CA ALA A 623 14.07 -43.95 24.95
C ALA A 623 14.72 -44.17 23.57
N SER A 624 14.86 -45.45 23.20
CA SER A 624 15.27 -45.89 21.87
C SER A 624 14.35 -47.01 21.43
N TYR A 625 13.89 -46.95 20.19
CA TYR A 625 12.93 -47.88 19.61
C TYR A 625 13.44 -49.31 19.70
N THR A 626 12.71 -50.19 20.38
CA THR A 626 13.06 -51.61 20.54
C THR A 626 11.82 -52.51 20.45
N GLY A 627 11.85 -53.46 19.51
CA GLY A 627 10.67 -54.21 19.02
C GLY A 627 10.09 -55.29 19.96
N ALA A 628 10.10 -55.05 21.27
CA ALA A 628 9.48 -55.93 22.26
C ALA A 628 8.56 -55.21 23.27
N THR A 629 8.68 -53.89 23.40
CA THR A 629 7.94 -53.12 24.42
C THR A 629 7.32 -51.81 23.95
N ASP A 630 7.79 -51.23 22.83
CA ASP A 630 7.19 -50.02 22.28
C ASP A 630 5.99 -50.32 21.38
N THR A 631 4.86 -49.68 21.67
CA THR A 631 3.88 -49.40 20.62
C THR A 631 4.40 -48.25 19.76
N PRO A 632 4.39 -48.34 18.42
CA PRO A 632 4.76 -47.22 17.55
C PRO A 632 4.05 -45.91 17.96
N PRO A 633 4.74 -44.74 17.94
CA PRO A 633 4.19 -43.44 18.35
C PRO A 633 2.75 -43.22 17.87
N GLY A 634 1.81 -43.29 18.83
CA GLY A 634 0.40 -43.58 18.56
C GLY A 634 -0.25 -42.62 17.57
N SER A 635 -0.38 -43.08 16.32
CA SER A 635 -0.88 -42.33 15.17
C SER A 635 -0.45 -40.86 15.14
N ALA A 636 0.86 -40.63 14.95
CA ALA A 636 1.54 -39.36 14.67
C ALA A 636 0.63 -38.12 14.73
N SER A 637 0.71 -37.39 15.85
CA SER A 637 -0.18 -36.27 16.21
C SER A 637 -0.57 -35.41 15.00
N THR A 638 -1.83 -35.47 14.60
CA THR A 638 -2.38 -34.55 13.60
C THR A 638 -2.13 -33.12 14.06
N LEU A 639 -1.59 -32.29 13.16
CA LEU A 639 -1.04 -30.95 13.44
C LEU A 639 -2.05 -29.99 14.06
N THR A 640 -2.25 -30.13 15.37
CA THR A 640 -3.23 -29.39 16.18
C THR A 640 -2.65 -28.12 16.81
N GLY A 641 -1.45 -27.74 16.37
CA GLY A 641 -0.94 -26.35 16.46
C GLY A 641 -1.47 -25.44 15.34
N GLY A 642 -2.17 -26.00 14.35
CA GLY A 642 -2.82 -25.24 13.28
C GLY A 642 -4.33 -25.46 13.25
N THR A 643 -5.09 -24.54 13.85
CA THR A 643 -6.40 -24.24 13.25
C THR A 643 -6.14 -23.80 11.80
N PRO A 644 -6.88 -24.31 10.80
CA PRO A 644 -6.75 -23.82 9.43
C PRO A 644 -6.85 -22.29 9.37
N ALA A 645 -6.17 -21.65 8.42
CA ALA A 645 -6.23 -20.20 8.21
C ALA A 645 -7.58 -19.73 7.61
N THR A 646 -8.69 -20.33 8.05
CA THR A 646 -10.07 -20.01 7.66
C THR A 646 -10.66 -18.90 8.54
N SER A 647 -10.13 -17.68 8.42
CA SER A 647 -10.94 -16.45 8.57
C SER A 647 -10.22 -15.21 8.00
N GLY A 648 -9.70 -15.33 6.78
CA GLY A 648 -9.19 -14.18 6.03
C GLY A 648 -9.64 -14.27 4.59
N GLY A 649 -10.59 -13.41 4.20
CA GLY A 649 -11.03 -13.35 2.82
C GLY A 649 -11.98 -14.47 2.36
N ILE A 650 -12.09 -14.63 1.05
CA ILE A 650 -13.19 -15.36 0.41
C ILE A 650 -13.12 -16.87 0.65
N ALA A 651 -14.24 -17.47 1.09
CA ALA A 651 -14.31 -18.87 1.51
C ALA A 651 -14.26 -19.89 0.34
N ALA A 652 -14.41 -19.41 -0.89
CA ALA A 652 -14.29 -20.19 -2.12
C ALA A 652 -13.61 -19.33 -3.20
N ALA A 653 -12.97 -19.97 -4.18
CA ALA A 653 -12.50 -19.26 -5.35
C ALA A 653 -13.69 -18.73 -6.17
N VAL A 654 -13.59 -17.49 -6.65
CA VAL A 654 -14.64 -16.79 -7.40
C VAL A 654 -14.11 -16.31 -8.75
N VAL A 655 -14.93 -16.42 -9.78
CA VAL A 655 -14.73 -15.80 -11.09
C VAL A 655 -15.94 -14.93 -11.39
N PHE A 656 -15.72 -13.65 -11.70
CA PHE A 656 -16.79 -12.71 -12.02
C PHE A 656 -16.42 -11.79 -13.18
N GLU A 657 -17.44 -11.36 -13.91
CA GLU A 657 -17.39 -10.32 -14.92
C GLU A 657 -17.79 -9.00 -14.26
N LEU A 658 -16.92 -7.99 -14.38
CA LEU A 658 -17.16 -6.63 -13.91
C LEU A 658 -17.18 -5.70 -15.11
N ALA A 659 -18.31 -5.04 -15.35
CA ALA A 659 -18.48 -4.05 -16.41
C ALA A 659 -18.85 -2.67 -15.87
N GLY A 660 -18.42 -1.63 -16.57
CA GLY A 660 -18.76 -0.24 -16.28
C GLY A 660 -18.94 0.59 -17.55
N SER A 661 -18.69 1.89 -17.47
CA SER A 661 -18.84 2.81 -18.61
C SER A 661 -17.81 2.62 -19.72
N ASN A 662 -16.67 1.99 -19.44
CA ASN A 662 -15.52 1.95 -20.36
C ASN A 662 -15.39 0.58 -21.06
N GLY A 663 -15.79 -0.49 -20.38
CA GLY A 663 -15.59 -1.87 -20.83
C GLY A 663 -16.00 -2.89 -19.76
N SER A 664 -15.60 -4.15 -19.98
CA SER A 664 -15.86 -5.26 -19.06
C SER A 664 -14.65 -6.19 -18.96
N GLU A 665 -14.28 -6.57 -17.75
CA GLU A 665 -13.17 -7.49 -17.47
C GLU A 665 -13.64 -8.71 -16.67
N VAL A 666 -12.97 -9.85 -16.88
CA VAL A 666 -13.23 -11.09 -16.12
C VAL A 666 -12.11 -11.32 -15.12
N LEU A 667 -12.45 -11.17 -13.84
CA LEU A 667 -11.53 -11.31 -12.72
C LEU A 667 -11.71 -12.66 -12.03
N SER A 668 -10.60 -13.23 -11.58
CA SER A 668 -10.52 -14.56 -10.95
C SER A 668 -9.68 -14.47 -9.68
N PHE A 669 -10.24 -14.90 -8.56
CA PHE A 669 -9.60 -14.81 -7.24
C PHE A 669 -9.68 -16.15 -6.51
N GLY A 670 -8.57 -16.55 -5.90
CA GLY A 670 -8.47 -17.80 -5.15
C GLY A 670 -9.14 -17.75 -3.78
N VAL A 671 -9.43 -18.92 -3.21
CA VAL A 671 -9.83 -19.04 -1.79
C VAL A 671 -8.79 -18.35 -0.89
N GLY A 672 -9.26 -17.64 0.14
CA GLY A 672 -8.40 -16.83 1.03
C GLY A 672 -8.06 -15.43 0.51
N THR A 673 -8.50 -15.03 -0.69
CA THR A 673 -8.30 -13.65 -1.17
C THR A 673 -9.04 -12.66 -0.26
N SER A 674 -8.33 -11.77 0.40
CA SER A 674 -8.91 -10.74 1.27
C SER A 674 -9.68 -9.66 0.50
N ILE A 675 -10.61 -8.96 1.16
CA ILE A 675 -11.32 -7.82 0.57
C ILE A 675 -10.36 -6.71 0.08
N ALA A 676 -9.22 -6.52 0.74
CA ALA A 676 -8.17 -5.60 0.29
C ALA A 676 -7.55 -6.05 -1.05
N GLN A 677 -7.27 -7.34 -1.22
CA GLN A 677 -6.75 -7.89 -2.48
C GLN A 677 -7.80 -7.85 -3.61
N LEU A 678 -9.10 -8.01 -3.30
CA LEU A 678 -10.18 -7.77 -4.26
C LEU A 678 -10.20 -6.30 -4.72
N VAL A 679 -10.11 -5.35 -3.78
CA VAL A 679 -10.02 -3.92 -4.07
C VAL A 679 -8.80 -3.60 -4.95
N THR A 680 -7.62 -4.12 -4.62
CA THR A 680 -6.41 -3.94 -5.44
C THR A 680 -6.58 -4.55 -6.84
N GLY A 681 -7.10 -5.78 -6.95
CA GLY A 681 -7.28 -6.47 -8.23
C GLY A 681 -8.32 -5.82 -9.14
N ILE A 682 -9.38 -5.24 -8.58
CA ILE A 682 -10.37 -4.48 -9.34
C ILE A 682 -9.82 -3.11 -9.74
N ASN A 683 -9.17 -2.39 -8.82
CA ASN A 683 -8.63 -1.07 -9.11
C ASN A 683 -7.46 -1.10 -10.12
N LEU A 684 -6.79 -2.26 -10.28
CA LEU A 684 -5.80 -2.49 -11.33
C LEU A 684 -6.39 -2.46 -12.75
N VAL A 685 -7.72 -2.68 -12.91
CA VAL A 685 -8.45 -2.59 -14.19
C VAL A 685 -9.51 -1.46 -14.19
N LYS A 686 -9.32 -0.45 -13.34
CA LYS A 686 -10.23 0.70 -13.17
C LYS A 686 -10.35 1.57 -14.42
N ASP A 687 -9.30 1.66 -15.22
CA ASP A 687 -9.26 2.37 -16.49
C ASP A 687 -10.03 1.63 -17.60
N ALA A 688 -9.81 0.32 -17.73
CA ALA A 688 -10.47 -0.54 -18.71
C ALA A 688 -11.97 -0.75 -18.43
N THR A 689 -12.36 -0.95 -17.17
CA THR A 689 -13.77 -1.13 -16.77
C THR A 689 -14.50 0.19 -16.57
N GLY A 690 -13.82 1.21 -16.03
CA GLY A 690 -14.43 2.43 -15.55
C GLY A 690 -15.02 2.32 -14.13
N VAL A 691 -14.76 1.22 -13.40
CA VAL A 691 -15.26 0.97 -12.03
C VAL A 691 -14.13 1.05 -11.00
N GLU A 692 -14.44 1.61 -9.84
CA GLU A 692 -13.58 1.75 -8.68
C GLU A 692 -14.09 0.90 -7.51
N ALA A 693 -13.21 0.20 -6.83
CA ALA A 693 -13.53 -0.60 -5.65
C ALA A 693 -13.01 0.04 -4.35
N VAL A 694 -13.81 -0.02 -3.29
CA VAL A 694 -13.43 0.39 -1.92
C VAL A 694 -13.84 -0.70 -0.94
N ALA A 695 -13.06 -0.93 0.12
CA ALA A 695 -13.39 -1.85 1.20
C ALA A 695 -14.04 -1.08 2.36
N ASN A 696 -15.34 -1.26 2.55
CA ASN A 696 -16.12 -0.64 3.61
C ASN A 696 -16.47 -1.71 4.67
N GLY A 697 -15.48 -2.04 5.52
CA GLY A 697 -15.57 -3.15 6.48
C GLY A 697 -15.60 -4.52 5.80
N THR A 698 -16.78 -5.14 5.77
CA THR A 698 -17.04 -6.44 5.08
C THR A 698 -17.80 -6.27 3.76
N THR A 699 -17.95 -5.03 3.29
CA THR A 699 -18.63 -4.69 2.05
C THR A 699 -17.63 -4.20 1.02
N LEU A 700 -17.62 -4.83 -0.16
CA LEU A 700 -16.90 -4.35 -1.34
C LEU A 700 -17.82 -3.39 -2.08
N GLU A 701 -17.48 -2.11 -2.01
CA GLU A 701 -18.21 -0.98 -2.57
C GLU A 701 -17.67 -0.69 -3.97
N LEU A 702 -18.41 -1.14 -4.99
CA LEU A 702 -18.09 -1.01 -6.41
C LEU A 702 -18.81 0.21 -6.98
N THR A 703 -18.07 1.22 -7.41
CA THR A 703 -18.62 2.53 -7.76
C THR A 703 -18.08 3.00 -9.11
N SER A 704 -18.91 3.54 -10.00
CA SER A 704 -18.45 4.07 -11.28
C SER A 704 -17.48 5.24 -11.09
N THR A 705 -16.47 5.35 -11.95
CA THR A 705 -15.52 6.49 -11.91
C THR A 705 -16.22 7.82 -12.23
N THR A 706 -17.15 7.79 -13.19
CA THR A 706 -17.99 8.91 -13.64
C THR A 706 -19.33 9.00 -12.89
N TYR A 707 -20.05 10.11 -13.06
CA TYR A 707 -21.41 10.36 -12.54
C TYR A 707 -22.43 10.46 -13.69
N GLY A 708 -23.69 10.07 -13.44
CA GLY A 708 -24.80 10.22 -14.39
C GLY A 708 -25.42 8.91 -14.88
N SER A 709 -26.45 8.99 -15.73
CA SER A 709 -27.18 7.81 -16.23
C SER A 709 -26.37 6.92 -17.19
N SER A 710 -25.32 7.46 -17.80
CA SER A 710 -24.32 6.70 -18.56
C SER A 710 -23.33 5.94 -17.67
N SER A 711 -23.29 6.20 -16.37
CA SER A 711 -22.33 5.62 -15.44
C SER A 711 -22.91 4.35 -14.81
N VAL A 712 -22.45 3.21 -15.29
CA VAL A 712 -22.94 1.87 -14.93
C VAL A 712 -21.93 1.15 -14.02
N VAL A 713 -22.42 0.29 -13.14
CA VAL A 713 -21.67 -0.81 -12.52
C VAL A 713 -22.48 -2.09 -12.70
N ASP A 714 -21.93 -3.10 -13.36
CA ASP A 714 -22.55 -4.42 -13.59
C ASP A 714 -21.59 -5.50 -13.10
N PHE A 715 -22.02 -6.31 -12.13
CA PHE A 715 -21.21 -7.32 -11.45
C PHE A 715 -21.90 -8.69 -11.54
N LYS A 716 -21.29 -9.60 -12.27
CA LYS A 716 -21.89 -10.86 -12.71
C LYS A 716 -20.97 -12.03 -12.37
N VAL A 717 -21.32 -12.76 -11.31
CA VAL A 717 -20.60 -13.97 -10.91
C VAL A 717 -20.74 -15.04 -12.00
N ILE A 718 -19.60 -15.49 -12.54
CA ILE A 718 -19.52 -16.58 -13.53
C ILE A 718 -19.43 -17.93 -12.80
N SER A 719 -18.63 -18.00 -11.73
CA SER A 719 -18.43 -19.21 -10.93
C SER A 719 -18.04 -18.85 -9.49
N GLU A 720 -18.49 -19.65 -8.53
CA GLU A 720 -18.09 -19.53 -7.12
C GLU A 720 -18.12 -20.91 -6.47
N GLY A 721 -16.93 -21.45 -6.14
CA GLY A 721 -16.78 -22.79 -5.55
C GLY A 721 -16.95 -23.97 -6.52
N THR A 722 -16.68 -25.18 -6.01
CA THR A 722 -16.64 -26.44 -6.78
C THR A 722 -18.01 -27.14 -6.85
N GLY A 723 -19.06 -26.42 -7.27
CA GLY A 723 -20.40 -26.97 -7.44
C GLY A 723 -21.22 -26.21 -8.48
N SER A 724 -21.92 -26.93 -9.37
CA SER A 724 -22.70 -26.33 -10.46
C SER A 724 -24.07 -25.82 -10.00
N THR A 725 -24.07 -24.83 -9.10
CA THR A 725 -25.14 -23.84 -8.88
C THR A 725 -24.60 -22.75 -7.94
N PRO A 726 -24.78 -21.45 -8.25
CA PRO A 726 -24.07 -20.39 -7.54
C PRO A 726 -24.70 -20.13 -6.16
N SER A 727 -24.03 -20.59 -5.10
CA SER A 727 -24.50 -20.49 -3.70
C SER A 727 -23.34 -20.28 -2.71
N GLY A 728 -22.48 -19.31 -3.01
CA GLY A 728 -21.50 -18.73 -2.09
C GLY A 728 -21.83 -17.28 -1.70
N VAL A 729 -20.83 -16.55 -1.22
CA VAL A 729 -20.96 -15.17 -0.73
C VAL A 729 -21.27 -14.20 -1.88
N PHE A 730 -20.53 -14.26 -2.98
CA PHE A 730 -20.69 -13.31 -4.08
C PHE A 730 -22.00 -13.54 -4.83
N SER A 731 -22.40 -14.79 -5.01
CA SER A 731 -23.65 -15.15 -5.68
C SER A 731 -24.90 -14.83 -4.85
N THR A 732 -24.82 -14.90 -3.52
CA THR A 732 -25.93 -14.47 -2.65
C THR A 732 -25.96 -12.95 -2.44
N ALA A 733 -24.80 -12.27 -2.40
CA ALA A 733 -24.73 -10.82 -2.34
C ALA A 733 -25.12 -10.15 -3.67
N ALA A 734 -24.61 -10.62 -4.81
CA ALA A 734 -24.93 -10.08 -6.14
C ALA A 734 -26.38 -10.37 -6.60
N ALA A 735 -27.09 -11.27 -5.92
CA ALA A 735 -28.54 -11.40 -6.08
C ALA A 735 -29.30 -10.14 -5.59
N VAL A 736 -28.66 -9.30 -4.78
CA VAL A 736 -29.13 -7.95 -4.43
C VAL A 736 -28.55 -6.96 -5.44
N SER A 737 -29.30 -6.73 -6.53
CA SER A 737 -28.99 -5.77 -7.60
C SER A 737 -27.61 -5.96 -8.26
N SER A 738 -27.45 -7.02 -9.08
CA SER A 738 -26.22 -7.29 -9.86
C SER A 738 -25.78 -6.15 -10.79
N ARG A 739 -26.61 -5.14 -11.02
CA ARG A 739 -26.32 -3.96 -11.83
C ARG A 739 -26.97 -2.74 -11.20
N ASP A 740 -26.22 -1.63 -11.16
CA ASP A 740 -26.72 -0.29 -10.84
C ASP A 740 -26.30 0.75 -11.89
N THR A 741 -27.00 1.88 -11.93
CA THR A 741 -26.73 3.01 -12.82
C THR A 741 -26.91 4.32 -12.06
N GLY A 742 -25.96 5.24 -12.21
CA GLY A 742 -26.06 6.57 -11.63
C GLY A 742 -27.25 7.37 -12.17
N THR A 743 -27.54 8.50 -11.55
CA THR A 743 -28.56 9.46 -12.01
C THR A 743 -27.92 10.78 -12.38
N ASP A 744 -28.41 11.43 -13.43
CA ASP A 744 -27.95 12.77 -13.83
C ASP A 744 -28.43 13.86 -12.86
N ILE A 745 -27.74 15.00 -12.83
CA ILE A 745 -28.15 16.17 -12.06
C ILE A 745 -29.53 16.67 -12.50
N ILE A 746 -30.43 16.90 -11.54
CA ILE A 746 -31.73 17.54 -11.79
C ILE A 746 -31.67 18.95 -11.20
N ALA A 747 -31.74 19.95 -12.07
CA ALA A 747 -31.64 21.35 -11.71
C ALA A 747 -32.61 22.22 -12.52
N ASN A 748 -32.94 23.38 -11.97
CA ASN A 748 -33.72 24.42 -12.64
C ASN A 748 -32.91 25.72 -12.68
N VAL A 749 -32.86 26.38 -13.84
CA VAL A 749 -32.24 27.71 -13.98
C VAL A 749 -33.33 28.72 -14.28
N ASN A 750 -33.48 29.74 -13.43
CA ASN A 750 -34.57 30.73 -13.48
C ASN A 750 -35.97 30.08 -13.55
N GLY A 751 -36.15 28.93 -12.89
CA GLY A 751 -37.40 28.16 -12.88
C GLY A 751 -37.66 27.31 -14.13
N ILE A 752 -36.72 27.26 -15.09
CA ILE A 752 -36.78 26.38 -16.26
C ILE A 752 -35.91 25.15 -16.00
N ALA A 753 -36.45 23.95 -16.22
CA ALA A 753 -35.71 22.71 -16.05
C ALA A 753 -34.50 22.65 -16.99
N ALA A 754 -33.32 22.39 -16.42
CA ALA A 754 -32.07 22.22 -17.15
C ALA A 754 -31.92 20.78 -17.66
N LYS A 755 -31.21 20.61 -18.77
CA LYS A 755 -30.77 19.30 -19.23
C LYS A 755 -29.50 18.91 -18.47
N GLY A 756 -29.63 17.99 -17.52
CA GLY A 756 -28.51 17.33 -16.86
C GLY A 756 -27.84 16.26 -17.73
N ALA A 757 -26.56 16.02 -17.46
CA ALA A 757 -25.76 14.88 -17.91
C ALA A 757 -24.56 14.73 -16.94
N GLY A 758 -24.59 13.71 -16.08
CA GLY A 758 -23.72 13.64 -14.91
C GLY A 758 -23.84 14.89 -14.04
N ASN A 759 -22.70 15.42 -13.57
CA ASN A 759 -22.62 16.67 -12.80
C ASN A 759 -22.79 17.94 -13.65
N SER A 760 -22.89 17.82 -14.98
CA SER A 760 -23.05 18.97 -15.88
C SER A 760 -24.51 19.23 -16.21
N LEU A 761 -24.89 20.51 -16.23
CA LEU A 761 -26.22 20.99 -16.64
C LEU A 761 -26.10 21.98 -17.78
N SER A 762 -27.17 22.09 -18.57
CA SER A 762 -27.30 23.09 -19.63
C SER A 762 -28.73 23.59 -19.77
N ILE A 763 -28.88 24.88 -20.10
CA ILE A 763 -30.13 25.45 -20.61
C ILE A 763 -29.85 26.17 -21.93
N ASN A 764 -30.69 25.95 -22.92
CA ASN A 764 -30.72 26.72 -24.15
C ASN A 764 -32.10 27.37 -24.28
N THR A 765 -32.16 28.69 -24.13
CA THR A 765 -33.41 29.47 -24.17
C THR A 765 -33.22 30.71 -25.04
N ALA A 766 -34.32 31.31 -25.50
CA ALA A 766 -34.27 32.51 -26.34
C ALA A 766 -33.56 33.73 -25.70
N THR A 767 -33.38 33.74 -24.37
CA THR A 767 -32.77 34.83 -23.61
C THR A 767 -31.48 34.45 -22.88
N LEU A 768 -31.21 33.17 -22.66
CA LEU A 768 -30.05 32.65 -21.94
C LEU A 768 -29.67 31.26 -22.47
N ASP A 769 -28.44 31.12 -22.93
CA ASP A 769 -27.76 29.87 -23.28
C ASP A 769 -26.57 29.72 -22.32
N LEU A 770 -26.55 28.65 -21.54
CA LEU A 770 -25.65 28.46 -20.41
C LEU A 770 -25.36 26.97 -20.21
N SER A 771 -24.09 26.63 -20.03
CA SER A 771 -23.65 25.33 -19.54
C SER A 771 -22.78 25.47 -18.30
N SER A 772 -22.84 24.50 -17.40
CA SER A 772 -22.13 24.53 -16.11
C SER A 772 -21.89 23.12 -15.56
N THR A 773 -20.75 22.91 -14.90
CA THR A 773 -20.48 21.71 -14.10
C THR A 773 -20.57 22.07 -12.61
N ILE A 774 -21.37 21.32 -11.86
CA ILE A 774 -21.57 21.52 -10.42
C ILE A 774 -20.71 20.52 -9.63
N THR A 775 -20.26 20.92 -8.43
CA THR A 775 -19.56 20.03 -7.49
C THR A 775 -20.45 18.86 -7.10
N ALA A 776 -19.88 17.65 -7.13
CA ALA A 776 -20.60 16.42 -6.82
C ALA A 776 -21.26 16.45 -5.43
N GLY A 777 -22.49 15.93 -5.34
CA GLY A 777 -23.27 15.89 -4.10
C GLY A 777 -23.93 17.22 -3.69
N PHE A 778 -23.65 18.35 -4.35
CA PHE A 778 -24.30 19.62 -4.03
C PHE A 778 -25.80 19.59 -4.37
N THR A 779 -26.63 20.04 -3.44
CA THR A 779 -28.05 20.36 -3.64
C THR A 779 -28.35 21.68 -2.93
N GLY A 780 -29.09 22.57 -3.58
CA GLY A 780 -29.27 23.95 -3.12
C GLY A 780 -29.43 24.93 -4.27
N GLN A 781 -29.51 26.22 -3.94
CA GLN A 781 -29.63 27.31 -4.89
C GLN A 781 -28.31 28.08 -4.96
N ILE A 782 -27.87 28.39 -6.18
CA ILE A 782 -26.70 29.21 -6.47
C ILE A 782 -27.19 30.44 -7.25
N ASP A 783 -27.05 31.64 -6.67
CA ASP A 783 -27.49 32.89 -7.26
C ASP A 783 -26.30 33.73 -7.77
N PHE A 784 -26.37 34.19 -9.01
CA PHE A 784 -25.40 35.13 -9.59
C PHE A 784 -26.04 36.05 -10.63
N ASN A 785 -25.39 37.19 -10.88
CA ASN A 785 -25.82 38.12 -11.92
C ASN A 785 -24.83 38.11 -13.09
N ILE A 786 -25.35 37.97 -14.31
CA ILE A 786 -24.62 38.32 -15.53
C ILE A 786 -24.74 39.85 -15.66
N THR A 787 -23.65 40.59 -15.47
CA THR A 787 -23.65 42.07 -15.37
C THR A 787 -23.04 42.79 -16.57
N GLY A 788 -22.53 42.05 -17.55
CA GLY A 788 -21.97 42.63 -18.76
C GLY A 788 -21.28 41.60 -19.64
N GLY A 789 -20.40 42.08 -20.53
CA GLY A 789 -19.64 41.25 -21.45
C GLY A 789 -20.46 40.71 -22.64
N GLY A 790 -19.91 39.68 -23.29
CA GLY A 790 -20.38 39.13 -24.56
C GLY A 790 -19.98 39.98 -25.77
N ALA A 791 -19.66 39.34 -26.89
CA ALA A 791 -19.53 39.99 -28.18
C ALA A 791 -20.91 40.49 -28.65
N LEU A 792 -21.17 41.79 -28.48
CA LEU A 792 -22.40 42.45 -28.91
C LEU A 792 -22.38 42.78 -30.41
N PHE A 793 -23.36 42.25 -31.14
CA PHE A 793 -23.59 42.53 -32.56
C PHE A 793 -24.96 43.21 -32.76
N GLN A 794 -24.95 44.38 -33.40
CA GLN A 794 -26.17 45.09 -33.83
C GLN A 794 -26.61 44.53 -35.18
N LEU A 795 -27.61 43.66 -35.19
CA LEU A 795 -27.99 42.85 -36.35
C LEU A 795 -29.18 43.43 -37.13
N GLY A 796 -30.09 44.16 -36.49
CA GLY A 796 -31.17 44.89 -37.17
C GLY A 796 -30.89 46.39 -37.36
N PRO A 797 -31.79 47.13 -38.03
CA PRO A 797 -31.66 48.59 -38.22
C PRO A 797 -31.75 49.42 -36.92
N ASP A 798 -32.53 49.00 -35.92
CA ASP A 798 -32.82 49.78 -34.71
C ASP A 798 -31.98 49.32 -33.51
N VAL A 799 -31.53 50.27 -32.68
CA VAL A 799 -30.68 49.99 -31.51
C VAL A 799 -31.53 49.52 -30.32
N VAL A 800 -32.11 48.33 -30.44
CA VAL A 800 -32.97 47.66 -29.44
C VAL A 800 -32.51 46.23 -29.16
N SER A 801 -32.75 45.74 -27.95
CA SER A 801 -32.17 44.47 -27.45
C SER A 801 -32.67 43.21 -28.15
N ASN A 802 -33.79 43.26 -28.89
CA ASN A 802 -34.29 42.17 -29.74
C ASN A 802 -33.76 42.22 -31.18
N GLN A 803 -33.09 43.31 -31.58
CA GLN A 803 -32.34 43.43 -32.85
C GLN A 803 -30.82 43.30 -32.64
N GLN A 804 -30.42 42.86 -31.44
CA GLN A 804 -29.04 42.66 -31.01
C GLN A 804 -28.83 41.21 -30.60
N ALA A 805 -27.65 40.66 -30.93
CA ALA A 805 -27.17 39.40 -30.39
C ALA A 805 -25.96 39.64 -29.48
N ARG A 806 -25.83 38.86 -28.41
CA ARG A 806 -24.61 38.78 -27.60
C ARG A 806 -24.14 37.33 -27.56
N LEU A 807 -22.91 37.09 -27.98
CA LEU A 807 -22.29 35.76 -28.00
C LEU A 807 -21.10 35.74 -27.03
N GLY A 808 -21.04 34.76 -26.14
CA GLY A 808 -19.89 34.57 -25.25
C GLY A 808 -18.74 33.94 -26.03
N ILE A 809 -17.59 34.63 -26.07
CA ILE A 809 -16.35 34.10 -26.64
C ILE A 809 -15.30 34.05 -25.53
N GLY A 810 -15.18 32.87 -24.93
CA GLY A 810 -14.29 32.61 -23.80
C GLY A 810 -12.80 32.70 -24.14
N SER A 811 -11.99 32.71 -23.09
CA SER A 811 -10.53 32.73 -23.20
C SER A 811 -9.97 31.33 -23.45
N VAL A 812 -9.10 31.18 -24.45
CA VAL A 812 -8.41 29.90 -24.77
C VAL A 812 -6.98 29.83 -24.24
N ASN A 813 -6.70 30.63 -23.20
CA ASN A 813 -5.45 30.58 -22.45
C ASN A 813 -5.35 29.28 -21.63
N THR A 814 -4.14 28.77 -21.40
CA THR A 814 -3.91 27.49 -20.68
C THR A 814 -4.33 27.54 -19.21
N ALA A 815 -4.48 28.72 -18.61
CA ALA A 815 -5.04 28.91 -17.27
C ALA A 815 -6.59 28.95 -17.24
N ARG A 816 -7.26 28.76 -18.38
CA ARG A 816 -8.73 28.78 -18.55
C ARG A 816 -9.25 27.49 -19.18
N LEU A 817 -8.51 26.87 -20.10
CA LEU A 817 -8.85 25.56 -20.68
C LEU A 817 -8.62 24.40 -19.69
N GLY A 818 -9.44 23.36 -19.80
CA GLY A 818 -9.52 22.21 -18.87
C GLY A 818 -10.71 22.32 -17.92
N GLY A 819 -11.19 21.20 -17.38
CA GLY A 819 -12.46 21.06 -16.64
C GLY A 819 -12.27 20.73 -15.16
N VAL A 820 -12.70 19.54 -14.74
CA VAL A 820 -12.60 19.08 -13.34
C VAL A 820 -11.38 18.18 -13.11
N SER A 821 -10.76 17.67 -14.18
CA SER A 821 -9.54 16.86 -14.12
C SER A 821 -8.28 17.72 -13.95
N GLY A 822 -8.38 19.04 -14.13
CA GLY A 822 -7.29 20.01 -13.96
C GLY A 822 -7.41 21.20 -14.91
N LYS A 823 -6.29 21.87 -15.20
CA LYS A 823 -6.16 23.01 -16.13
C LYS A 823 -4.95 22.82 -17.03
N LEU A 824 -5.05 23.26 -18.27
CA LEU A 824 -4.09 22.93 -19.32
C LEU A 824 -2.65 23.43 -19.04
N PHE A 825 -2.46 24.43 -18.18
CA PHE A 825 -1.12 24.86 -17.75
C PHE A 825 -0.41 23.84 -16.83
N GLU A 826 -1.16 22.94 -16.18
CA GLU A 826 -0.64 21.95 -15.22
C GLU A 826 0.11 20.80 -15.92
N LEU A 827 0.06 20.76 -17.26
CA LEU A 827 0.91 19.91 -18.10
C LEU A 827 2.33 20.46 -18.29
N GLY A 828 2.60 21.72 -17.94
CA GLY A 828 3.91 22.34 -18.15
C GLY A 828 4.98 21.77 -17.21
N THR A 829 6.26 21.79 -17.64
CA THR A 829 7.40 21.29 -16.84
C THR A 829 7.34 21.70 -15.37
N GLY A 830 7.42 20.71 -14.47
CA GLY A 830 7.45 20.92 -13.01
C GLY A 830 6.08 20.99 -12.32
N ASN A 831 4.98 20.87 -13.06
CA ASN A 831 3.62 20.79 -12.51
C ASN A 831 3.15 19.33 -12.37
N GLY A 832 2.08 19.10 -11.60
CA GLY A 832 1.62 17.75 -11.22
C GLY A 832 1.13 16.87 -12.37
N ALA A 833 0.69 17.44 -13.50
CA ALA A 833 0.28 16.71 -14.70
C ALA A 833 1.33 16.79 -15.83
N ALA A 834 2.59 17.07 -15.50
CA ALA A 834 3.71 16.89 -16.43
C ALA A 834 3.81 15.43 -16.90
N LEU A 835 4.34 15.20 -18.11
CA LEU A 835 4.31 13.88 -18.77
C LEU A 835 5.04 12.79 -17.99
N ALA A 836 6.06 13.16 -17.22
CA ALA A 836 6.83 12.26 -16.36
C ALA A 836 6.25 12.07 -14.94
N THR A 837 5.09 12.66 -14.64
CA THR A 837 4.44 12.61 -13.32
C THR A 837 3.05 11.99 -13.40
N ASP A 838 2.17 12.48 -14.29
CA ASP A 838 0.87 11.86 -14.55
C ASP A 838 0.39 12.10 -15.99
N ALA A 839 0.80 11.21 -16.89
CA ALA A 839 0.31 11.20 -18.27
C ALA A 839 -1.20 10.90 -18.38
N ASN A 840 -1.81 10.23 -17.39
CA ASN A 840 -3.25 9.92 -17.41
C ASN A 840 -4.10 11.12 -16.99
N GLY A 841 -3.65 11.90 -16.01
CA GLY A 841 -4.18 13.23 -15.68
C GLY A 841 -4.01 14.19 -16.84
N ALA A 842 -2.81 14.26 -17.43
CA ALA A 842 -2.52 15.07 -18.62
C ALA A 842 -3.50 14.78 -19.77
N ALA A 843 -3.76 13.50 -20.08
CA ALA A 843 -4.68 13.09 -21.13
C ALA A 843 -6.12 13.60 -20.87
N LYS A 844 -6.63 13.47 -19.64
CA LYS A 844 -7.97 13.94 -19.26
C LYS A 844 -8.11 15.46 -19.36
N ILE A 845 -7.12 16.21 -18.87
CA ILE A 845 -7.09 17.67 -18.95
C ILE A 845 -7.11 18.14 -20.41
N VAL A 846 -6.38 17.45 -21.29
CA VAL A 846 -6.33 17.76 -22.72
C VAL A 846 -7.65 17.42 -23.41
N GLU A 847 -8.30 16.29 -23.09
CA GLU A 847 -9.61 15.96 -23.66
C GLU A 847 -10.69 16.96 -23.22
N GLU A 848 -10.72 17.34 -21.93
CA GLU A 848 -11.60 18.40 -21.41
C GLU A 848 -11.37 19.75 -22.14
N ALA A 849 -10.11 20.07 -22.47
CA ALA A 849 -9.77 21.27 -23.25
C ALA A 849 -10.17 21.16 -24.73
N ILE A 850 -10.04 19.97 -25.34
CA ILE A 850 -10.50 19.68 -26.72
C ILE A 850 -12.02 19.83 -26.81
N ASP A 851 -12.77 19.30 -25.86
CA ASP A 851 -14.24 19.42 -25.81
C ASP A 851 -14.68 20.88 -25.66
N GLN A 852 -14.05 21.65 -24.75
CA GLN A 852 -14.34 23.09 -24.59
C GLN A 852 -14.12 23.87 -25.90
N VAL A 853 -12.98 23.67 -26.56
CA VAL A 853 -12.67 24.35 -27.83
C VAL A 853 -13.59 23.88 -28.96
N THR A 854 -13.91 22.59 -29.01
CA THR A 854 -14.79 22.01 -30.04
C THR A 854 -16.23 22.49 -29.87
N GLY A 855 -16.73 22.58 -28.63
CA GLY A 855 -18.02 23.18 -28.29
C GLY A 855 -18.10 24.66 -28.69
N LEU A 856 -17.07 25.46 -28.34
CA LEU A 856 -16.99 26.86 -28.74
C LEU A 856 -17.01 27.04 -30.27
N ARG A 857 -16.22 26.25 -31.00
CA ARG A 857 -16.22 26.25 -32.48
C ARG A 857 -17.57 25.85 -33.07
N GLY A 858 -18.17 24.79 -32.55
CA GLY A 858 -19.51 24.33 -32.92
C GLY A 858 -20.57 25.43 -32.73
N ARG A 859 -20.51 26.16 -31.62
CA ARG A 859 -21.34 27.34 -31.36
C ARG A 859 -21.06 28.50 -32.31
N LEU A 860 -19.80 28.85 -32.58
CA LEU A 860 -19.44 29.92 -33.53
C LEU A 860 -20.03 29.63 -34.92
N GLY A 861 -19.83 28.41 -35.43
CA GLY A 861 -20.38 27.96 -36.71
C GLY A 861 -21.91 27.85 -36.71
N ALA A 862 -22.54 27.49 -35.58
CA ALA A 862 -23.98 27.51 -35.43
C ALA A 862 -24.53 28.95 -35.52
N PHE A 863 -23.98 29.89 -34.73
CA PHE A 863 -24.39 31.30 -34.72
C PHE A 863 -24.23 31.97 -36.09
N GLN A 864 -23.10 31.72 -36.77
CA GLN A 864 -22.86 32.20 -38.13
C GLN A 864 -23.93 31.69 -39.12
N ARG A 865 -24.27 30.40 -39.06
CA ARG A 865 -25.22 29.75 -39.99
C ARG A 865 -26.68 30.07 -39.69
N THR A 866 -27.10 30.08 -38.42
CA THR A 866 -28.53 30.20 -38.04
C THR A 866 -28.97 31.62 -37.74
N THR A 867 -28.05 32.48 -37.30
CA THR A 867 -28.37 33.86 -36.90
C THR A 867 -27.84 34.85 -37.93
N LEU A 868 -26.52 34.85 -38.18
CA LEU A 868 -25.92 35.88 -39.03
C LEU A 868 -26.33 35.74 -40.50
N GLU A 869 -26.15 34.57 -41.12
CA GLU A 869 -26.48 34.39 -42.54
C GLU A 869 -28.00 34.43 -42.81
N THR A 870 -28.82 33.89 -41.90
CA THR A 870 -30.29 33.99 -42.01
C THR A 870 -30.77 35.44 -41.91
N ASN A 871 -30.24 36.23 -40.95
CA ASN A 871 -30.53 37.65 -40.84
C ASN A 871 -30.02 38.44 -42.05
N ARG A 872 -28.80 38.14 -42.53
CA ARG A 872 -28.21 38.79 -43.71
C ARG A 872 -29.12 38.64 -44.93
N ASN A 873 -29.67 37.45 -45.17
CA ASN A 873 -30.57 37.23 -46.31
C ASN A 873 -31.93 37.91 -46.11
N ALA A 874 -32.57 37.79 -44.94
CA ALA A 874 -33.84 38.48 -44.65
C ALA A 874 -33.73 40.01 -44.77
N LEU A 875 -32.60 40.60 -44.38
CA LEU A 875 -32.32 42.03 -44.57
C LEU A 875 -32.09 42.40 -46.04
N ASN A 876 -31.46 41.54 -46.84
CA ASN A 876 -31.32 41.78 -48.29
C ASN A 876 -32.67 41.72 -49.00
N ASP A 877 -33.52 40.74 -48.67
CA ASP A 877 -34.89 40.66 -49.18
C ASP A 877 -35.69 41.91 -48.79
N THR A 878 -35.59 42.36 -47.54
CA THR A 878 -36.24 43.59 -47.08
C THR A 878 -35.69 44.82 -47.80
N LEU A 879 -34.38 44.89 -48.03
CA LEU A 879 -33.73 45.99 -48.76
C LEU A 879 -34.23 46.10 -50.21
N VAL A 880 -34.39 44.97 -50.92
CA VAL A 880 -34.95 44.96 -52.28
C VAL A 880 -36.39 45.47 -52.27
N ASN A 881 -37.25 44.92 -51.40
CA ASN A 881 -38.65 45.35 -51.29
C ASN A 881 -38.81 46.85 -50.98
N LEU A 882 -37.94 47.41 -50.13
CA LEU A 882 -37.97 48.85 -49.83
C LEU A 882 -37.41 49.70 -50.97
N GLN A 883 -36.39 49.23 -51.69
CA GLN A 883 -35.87 49.94 -52.87
C GLN A 883 -36.89 49.99 -54.01
N ASP A 884 -37.61 48.90 -54.27
CA ASP A 884 -38.70 48.86 -55.24
C ASP A 884 -39.84 49.81 -54.82
N ALA A 885 -40.12 49.90 -53.51
CA ALA A 885 -41.09 50.86 -52.96
C ALA A 885 -40.63 52.33 -53.04
N GLU A 886 -39.33 52.64 -52.82
CA GLU A 886 -38.81 54.00 -53.06
C GLU A 886 -38.94 54.35 -54.54
N SER A 887 -38.52 53.46 -55.44
CA SER A 887 -38.59 53.65 -56.90
C SER A 887 -40.02 53.94 -57.37
N ALA A 888 -40.99 53.09 -56.99
CA ALA A 888 -42.40 53.26 -57.37
C ALA A 888 -43.05 54.58 -56.88
N ILE A 889 -42.51 55.19 -55.81
CA ILE A 889 -42.95 56.50 -55.30
C ILE A 889 -42.17 57.64 -55.97
N ARG A 890 -40.86 57.49 -56.13
CA ARG A 890 -39.94 58.61 -56.34
C ARG A 890 -39.48 58.76 -57.79
N ASP A 891 -39.32 57.67 -58.53
CA ASP A 891 -38.74 57.71 -59.87
C ASP A 891 -39.74 58.22 -60.92
N ALA A 892 -39.21 58.80 -62.01
CA ALA A 892 -39.98 59.27 -63.14
C ALA A 892 -40.06 58.20 -64.23
N ASP A 893 -41.27 57.90 -64.71
CA ASP A 893 -41.45 57.16 -65.96
C ASP A 893 -40.85 58.00 -67.10
N PHE A 894 -39.75 57.50 -67.68
CA PHE A 894 -39.02 58.16 -68.75
C PHE A 894 -39.88 58.38 -70.00
N ALA A 895 -40.82 57.48 -70.30
CA ALA A 895 -41.69 57.58 -71.46
C ALA A 895 -42.81 58.59 -71.23
N GLU A 896 -43.45 58.60 -70.05
CA GLU A 896 -44.46 59.61 -69.70
C GLU A 896 -43.83 61.01 -69.66
N GLU A 897 -42.71 61.19 -68.95
CA GLU A 897 -42.11 62.51 -68.77
C GLU A 897 -41.44 63.02 -70.06
N SER A 898 -40.93 62.13 -70.94
CA SER A 898 -40.51 62.53 -72.29
C SER A 898 -41.67 62.95 -73.19
N ALA A 899 -42.84 62.30 -73.07
CA ALA A 899 -44.05 62.70 -73.78
C ALA A 899 -44.61 64.04 -73.24
N ALA A 900 -44.56 64.25 -71.92
CA ALA A 900 -44.91 65.51 -71.28
C ALA A 900 -43.96 66.65 -71.70
N LEU A 901 -42.65 66.40 -71.71
CA LEU A 901 -41.62 67.30 -72.20
C LEU A 901 -41.88 67.71 -73.66
N THR A 902 -42.09 66.74 -74.54
CA THR A 902 -42.37 66.98 -75.97
C THR A 902 -43.65 67.81 -76.15
N ARG A 903 -44.71 67.49 -75.40
CA ARG A 903 -45.96 68.27 -75.37
C ARG A 903 -45.72 69.69 -74.89
N ALA A 904 -44.91 69.90 -73.85
CA ALA A 904 -44.58 71.21 -73.31
C ALA A 904 -43.76 72.06 -74.30
N GLN A 905 -42.79 71.47 -75.01
CA GLN A 905 -42.04 72.14 -76.07
C GLN A 905 -42.96 72.61 -77.21
N ILE A 906 -43.85 71.74 -77.69
CA ILE A 906 -44.86 72.09 -78.72
C ILE A 906 -45.79 73.20 -78.23
N LEU A 907 -46.21 73.18 -76.95
CA LEU A 907 -47.03 74.23 -76.35
C LEU A 907 -46.29 75.56 -76.18
N VAL A 908 -44.98 75.56 -75.90
CA VAL A 908 -44.16 76.78 -75.87
C VAL A 908 -44.01 77.37 -77.28
N GLN A 909 -43.70 76.56 -78.29
CA GLN A 909 -43.59 77.00 -79.69
C GLN A 909 -44.92 77.48 -80.29
N SER A 910 -46.03 76.83 -79.92
CA SER A 910 -47.38 77.28 -80.26
C SER A 910 -47.74 78.56 -79.51
N GLY A 911 -47.37 78.67 -78.24
CA GLY A 911 -47.63 79.81 -77.37
C GLY A 911 -46.92 81.09 -77.80
N THR A 912 -45.66 81.00 -78.25
CA THR A 912 -44.94 82.16 -78.82
C THR A 912 -45.56 82.60 -80.15
N SER A 913 -45.96 81.65 -81.00
CA SER A 913 -46.66 81.92 -82.27
C SER A 913 -48.01 82.62 -82.04
N VAL A 914 -48.84 82.10 -81.13
CA VAL A 914 -50.13 82.71 -80.74
C VAL A 914 -49.93 84.08 -80.07
N LEU A 915 -48.91 84.25 -79.22
CA LEU A 915 -48.58 85.55 -78.62
C LEU A 915 -48.14 86.57 -79.69
N SER A 916 -47.40 86.15 -80.70
CA SER A 916 -47.02 86.99 -81.85
C SER A 916 -48.26 87.46 -82.62
N ILE A 917 -49.15 86.54 -83.03
CA ILE A 917 -50.41 86.83 -83.73
C ILE A 917 -51.34 87.72 -82.88
N ALA A 918 -51.40 87.48 -81.57
CA ALA A 918 -52.17 88.29 -80.63
C ALA A 918 -51.64 89.72 -80.50
N ASN A 919 -50.33 89.94 -80.66
CA ASN A 919 -49.71 91.27 -80.66
C ASN A 919 -49.79 91.97 -82.03
N GLN A 920 -49.76 91.21 -83.14
CA GLN A 920 -49.93 91.75 -84.49
C GLN A 920 -51.32 92.34 -84.72
N ASN A 921 -52.39 91.74 -84.18
CA ASN A 921 -53.76 92.24 -84.41
C ASN A 921 -53.95 93.72 -83.97
N PRO A 922 -53.58 94.15 -82.75
CA PRO A 922 -53.59 95.56 -82.39
C PRO A 922 -52.63 96.43 -83.20
N GLN A 923 -51.45 95.91 -83.58
CA GLN A 923 -50.48 96.65 -84.39
C GLN A 923 -51.02 96.94 -85.80
N ASN A 924 -51.70 95.98 -86.43
CA ASN A 924 -52.36 96.16 -87.73
C ASN A 924 -53.49 97.19 -87.63
N VAL A 925 -54.29 97.16 -86.55
CA VAL A 925 -55.33 98.18 -86.30
C VAL A 925 -54.70 99.56 -86.04
N LEU A 926 -53.57 99.63 -85.35
CA LEU A 926 -52.86 100.90 -85.11
C LEU A 926 -52.18 101.44 -86.38
N ALA A 927 -51.72 100.57 -87.28
CA ALA A 927 -51.17 100.94 -88.58
C ALA A 927 -52.25 101.45 -89.56
N LEU A 928 -53.51 101.01 -89.39
CA LEU A 928 -54.69 101.55 -90.09
C LEU A 928 -55.21 102.88 -89.47
N LEU A 929 -54.55 103.39 -88.43
CA LEU A 929 -54.87 104.64 -87.71
C LEU A 929 -53.68 105.63 -87.72
N ARG A 930 -52.78 105.50 -88.71
CA ARG A 930 -51.57 106.33 -88.89
C ARG A 930 -51.50 106.97 -90.26
#